data_AF-A0A926E9D4-F1
#
_entry.id   AF-A0A926E9D4-F1
#
_cell.length_a   1.000
_cell.length_b   1.000
_cell.length_c   1.000
_cell.angle_alpha   90.00
_cell.angle_beta   90.00
_cell.angle_gamma   90.00
#
_symmetry.space_group_name_H-M   'P 1'
#
loop_
_entity.id
_entity.type
_entity.pdbx_description
1 polymer ?
#
loop_
_entity_poly.entity_id
_entity_poly.type
_entity_poly.pdbx_seq_one_letter_code
_entity_poly.pdbx_strand_id
1 'polypeptide(L)'
;MKKRKILALALSLCLMVNGAFILESSAAEAGSEKSSESLSDENQYREITIMDENGNITESEDFDGKFPESEVVDPTRQTRSRSARSSSYVVNFNTKSNDTTSYTEAATGKAGYTNGDYGADAAYLGTSGGKVKFMMSGVVGLVNSSEVQIISVDSAKVISGYEVSNGRLLHGIVCDMTTPGYNTKLDNGKAPSYLKAGVKYYSYDGHYFYTDYATMLSDYQNNTRSNSVNPKSPYYNYYQYLPMRTVTSYSSSTLSSMINSRSSSSSKMYNTGNSFVNNQNTYGVNALLMTGIAANESAWGSSSIAKNKNNLFGLNAVDSSPGTSSYTYASVDVCIKDFANGWMSRGYLNPKDWRYFGGFLGNKASGLNVKYASDPFWGEKAANIAYSLDKSGGSKDYDKYTIGIKDTIATSDKNNYNDVNVRKEASTASGSSVLYSTGSSASYSVVCLNSETKNSFYKIQSDAVLNSSRTGVNSSSGNYSFDSMYAYIHSDYVIPVNSGTDTSQEPDSEPVTLSSIKITTPPEKTVYTEGDKFNASGMKVTAIFSDGSTEDVTSKVTYTDQALKITDTDITISYKTGNVTKTAVQTITVKEKAEITSVKVNPAEITLEQGEQKTFGVSVAGKGDFSTEVEWSVSGNKSENTVIDDNGKLTISSDESAESVTIKAVSKEDSSKSASVIVTIKKKTGEEQKPSDKPQTPDEPNIPEVPDATETEKDELKDNDSGITLSGNFSEGAKLNVTEITAESMGDSGSIISYEDIIKTVADKVVLGVYEISLEGTFEDSITLTFKVEDKYEGWNATVLHYTEKASSEGDQENEVSEDVYKETYESTVKDGVVAIQVDSLSPFVLAVEDPDKENSGGDNTEGTVTDESDSESDQTIGDANENSQDDVNSGETTKEDKEGNGIEDTDETKAQNATQDKDKSAETGDSFPITILVIVAVIAVLCIIGILLSRKFMKK
;
A
#
# COMPACT_ATOMS: atom_id res chain seq x y z
N MET A 1 79.92 25.99 -31.04
CA MET A 1 80.23 24.60 -30.58
C MET A 1 79.11 24.10 -29.65
N LYS A 2 79.13 22.80 -29.32
CA LYS A 2 78.29 22.02 -28.35
C LYS A 2 77.44 22.83 -27.35
N LYS A 3 76.11 22.61 -27.27
CA LYS A 3 75.39 21.73 -26.29
C LYS A 3 75.65 22.09 -24.81
N ARG A 4 74.68 22.51 -23.98
CA ARG A 4 73.42 21.89 -23.46
C ARG A 4 73.62 21.23 -22.07
N LYS A 5 72.81 21.68 -21.08
CA LYS A 5 72.45 21.06 -19.78
C LYS A 5 73.56 20.74 -18.75
N ILE A 6 73.40 21.24 -17.53
CA ILE A 6 73.09 20.48 -16.27
C ILE A 6 73.37 21.41 -15.07
N LEU A 7 72.38 21.62 -14.20
CA LEU A 7 72.62 21.66 -12.75
C LEU A 7 71.33 21.23 -12.02
N ALA A 8 71.42 20.12 -11.31
CA ALA A 8 70.42 19.54 -10.43
C ALA A 8 71.16 18.70 -9.38
N LEU A 9 70.47 18.30 -8.30
CA LEU A 9 71.03 17.79 -7.04
C LEU A 9 71.88 18.82 -6.27
N ALA A 10 71.24 19.52 -5.32
CA ALA A 10 71.75 19.77 -3.97
C ALA A 10 70.77 20.58 -3.10
N LEU A 11 69.64 19.99 -2.71
CA LEU A 11 69.08 20.14 -1.36
C LEU A 11 67.97 19.09 -1.14
N SER A 12 68.32 18.04 -0.40
CA SER A 12 67.40 17.09 0.23
C SER A 12 67.89 16.90 1.66
N LEU A 13 67.08 16.23 2.51
CA LEU A 13 67.33 15.95 3.92
C LEU A 13 67.19 17.15 4.88
N CYS A 14 65.95 17.52 5.19
CA CYS A 14 65.54 17.76 6.57
C CYS A 14 64.02 17.63 6.75
N LEU A 15 63.59 17.34 7.99
CA LEU A 15 62.19 17.23 8.47
C LEU A 15 61.34 16.05 7.91
N MET A 16 61.21 15.03 8.76
CA MET A 16 60.01 14.17 8.85
C MET A 16 59.25 14.51 10.15
N VAL A 17 58.05 13.94 10.32
CA VAL A 17 57.26 13.87 11.56
C VAL A 17 56.65 15.19 12.06
N ASN A 18 55.46 15.50 11.55
CA ASN A 18 54.24 15.38 12.35
C ASN A 18 53.02 15.34 11.42
N GLY A 19 52.08 14.43 11.67
CA GLY A 19 50.91 14.22 10.83
C GLY A 19 49.62 14.30 11.62
N ALA A 20 48.66 15.09 11.13
CA ALA A 20 47.28 15.11 11.62
C ALA A 20 46.34 15.38 10.43
N PHE A 21 45.42 14.44 10.22
CA PHE A 21 44.36 14.37 9.22
C PHE A 21 43.85 15.69 8.62
N ILE A 22 43.96 15.81 7.29
CA ILE A 22 42.96 16.47 6.45
C ILE A 22 42.19 15.35 5.74
N LEU A 23 40.86 15.36 5.84
CA LEU A 23 39.99 14.41 5.12
C LEU A 23 39.69 14.94 3.71
N GLU A 24 40.63 14.72 2.79
CA GLU A 24 40.30 14.76 1.36
C GLU A 24 39.51 13.51 0.99
N SER A 25 38.29 13.69 0.45
CA SER A 25 37.44 12.57 0.05
C SER A 25 37.95 11.93 -1.25
N SER A 26 38.67 10.82 -1.14
CA SER A 26 39.20 10.06 -2.27
C SER A 26 38.07 9.39 -3.07
N ALA A 27 37.65 10.04 -4.16
CA ALA A 27 36.65 9.53 -5.11
C ALA A 27 37.07 9.80 -6.57
N ALA A 28 38.30 9.43 -6.92
CA ALA A 28 38.85 9.46 -8.27
C ALA A 28 39.69 8.20 -8.54
N GLU A 29 39.90 7.90 -9.83
CA GLU A 29 40.72 6.77 -10.34
C GLU A 29 40.23 5.35 -9.99
N ALA A 30 39.06 5.00 -10.53
CA ALA A 30 38.70 3.61 -10.87
C ALA A 30 38.20 3.51 -12.33
N GLY A 31 38.85 4.23 -13.25
CA GLY A 31 38.55 4.24 -14.68
C GLY A 31 39.55 3.41 -15.47
N SER A 32 39.25 2.15 -15.74
CA SER A 32 40.04 1.33 -16.67
C SER A 32 40.01 1.93 -18.07
N GLU A 33 41.15 1.94 -18.78
CA GLU A 33 41.23 2.35 -20.18
C GLU A 33 40.39 1.42 -21.08
N LYS A 34 39.12 1.77 -21.29
CA LYS A 34 38.37 1.28 -22.45
C LYS A 34 38.94 1.94 -23.70
N SER A 35 39.18 1.12 -24.73
CA SER A 35 39.56 1.58 -26.07
C SER A 35 38.61 2.66 -26.58
N SER A 36 39.16 3.66 -27.26
CA SER A 36 38.38 4.71 -27.94
C SER A 36 37.60 4.13 -29.12
N GLU A 37 36.39 3.65 -28.83
CA GLU A 37 35.38 3.35 -29.85
C GLU A 37 35.15 4.60 -30.71
N SER A 38 35.15 4.41 -32.03
CA SER A 38 34.96 5.48 -32.99
C SER A 38 33.49 5.92 -32.98
N LEU A 39 33.25 7.20 -32.71
CA LEU A 39 31.92 7.78 -32.84
C LEU A 39 31.44 7.62 -34.27
N SER A 40 30.27 7.02 -34.41
CA SER A 40 29.62 6.70 -35.68
C SER A 40 28.12 6.94 -35.55
N ASP A 41 27.43 7.01 -36.69
CA ASP A 41 25.96 7.09 -36.76
C ASP A 41 25.35 5.79 -36.22
N GLU A 42 24.31 5.87 -35.38
CA GLU A 42 23.60 4.68 -34.89
C GLU A 42 22.85 3.97 -36.03
N ASN A 43 22.45 4.71 -37.07
CA ASN A 43 21.90 4.18 -38.31
C ASN A 43 22.97 4.18 -39.42
N GLN A 44 23.80 3.14 -39.42
CA GLN A 44 24.91 2.95 -40.38
C GLN A 44 24.48 2.72 -41.84
N TYR A 45 23.17 2.74 -42.14
CA TYR A 45 22.59 2.59 -43.47
C TYR A 45 21.71 3.78 -43.88
N ARG A 46 21.88 4.95 -43.25
CA ARG A 46 21.08 6.15 -43.59
C ARG A 46 21.55 6.79 -44.91
N GLU A 47 20.72 6.67 -45.94
CA GLU A 47 20.84 7.39 -47.22
C GLU A 47 20.56 8.90 -47.02
N ILE A 48 21.17 9.79 -47.83
CA ILE A 48 20.96 11.24 -47.71
C ILE A 48 19.49 11.57 -47.94
N THR A 49 18.90 12.30 -47.00
CA THR A 49 17.47 12.62 -47.00
C THR A 49 17.24 14.10 -46.71
N ILE A 50 16.48 14.74 -47.60
CA ILE A 50 16.01 16.12 -47.47
C ILE A 50 14.54 16.16 -47.02
N MET A 51 14.14 17.27 -46.41
CA MET A 51 12.80 17.42 -45.82
C MET A 51 12.18 18.80 -46.12
N ASP A 52 10.86 18.85 -46.33
CA ASP A 52 10.08 20.09 -46.51
C ASP A 52 9.40 20.59 -45.22
N GLU A 53 8.80 21.78 -45.26
CA GLU A 53 8.11 22.39 -44.10
C GLU A 53 6.84 21.66 -43.64
N ASN A 54 6.48 20.56 -44.32
CA ASN A 54 5.38 19.67 -43.94
C ASN A 54 5.89 18.36 -43.32
N GLY A 55 7.19 18.07 -43.36
CA GLY A 55 7.78 16.80 -42.94
C GLY A 55 7.67 15.69 -44.00
N ASN A 56 7.51 16.06 -45.28
CA ASN A 56 7.70 15.13 -46.40
C ASN A 56 9.20 14.88 -46.60
N ILE A 57 9.57 13.62 -46.83
CA ILE A 57 10.97 13.18 -46.91
C ILE A 57 11.26 12.73 -48.34
N THR A 58 12.41 13.14 -48.87
CA THR A 58 12.89 12.70 -50.20
C THR A 58 14.33 12.22 -50.07
N GLU A 59 14.62 11.04 -50.61
CA GLU A 59 15.99 10.53 -50.79
C GLU A 59 16.73 11.39 -51.84
N SER A 60 18.00 11.69 -51.61
CA SER A 60 18.83 12.52 -52.49
C SER A 60 20.13 11.79 -52.83
N GLU A 61 20.69 12.08 -54.00
CA GLU A 61 22.11 11.83 -54.28
C GLU A 61 22.97 12.75 -53.39
N ASP A 62 24.20 12.32 -53.10
CA ASP A 62 25.25 13.12 -52.44
C ASP A 62 25.49 14.45 -53.17
N PHE A 63 25.85 15.51 -52.45
CA PHE A 63 26.05 16.84 -53.03
C PHE A 63 27.55 17.13 -53.27
N ASP A 64 27.91 17.60 -54.47
CA ASP A 64 29.27 18.11 -54.76
C ASP A 64 29.41 19.59 -54.33
N GLY A 65 29.31 19.84 -53.02
CA GLY A 65 29.36 21.19 -52.44
C GLY A 65 30.77 21.79 -52.35
N LYS A 66 31.73 21.27 -53.10
CA LYS A 66 33.16 21.57 -52.93
C LYS A 66 33.61 22.76 -53.77
N PHE A 67 34.09 23.81 -53.12
CA PHE A 67 34.58 25.00 -53.81
C PHE A 67 35.92 24.75 -54.52
N PRO A 68 36.19 25.44 -55.64
CA PRO A 68 37.50 25.42 -56.27
C PRO A 68 38.55 26.09 -55.37
N GLU A 69 39.80 25.60 -55.41
CA GLU A 69 40.92 26.09 -54.59
C GLU A 69 41.19 27.60 -54.73
N SER A 70 40.75 28.23 -55.83
CA SER A 70 40.81 29.68 -56.03
C SER A 70 39.84 30.51 -55.16
N GLU A 71 38.81 29.88 -54.59
CA GLU A 71 37.84 30.51 -53.67
C GLU A 71 38.04 30.10 -52.21
N VAL A 72 38.88 29.08 -51.96
CA VAL A 72 39.31 28.69 -50.62
C VAL A 72 40.28 29.74 -50.06
N VAL A 73 39.99 30.26 -48.88
CA VAL A 73 40.84 31.26 -48.21
C VAL A 73 41.67 30.64 -47.09
N ASP A 74 42.93 31.06 -46.98
CA ASP A 74 43.73 30.91 -45.76
C ASP A 74 43.68 32.23 -44.96
N PRO A 75 42.74 32.39 -44.00
CA PRO A 75 42.62 33.62 -43.22
C PRO A 75 43.85 33.89 -42.34
N THR A 76 44.74 32.90 -42.11
CA THR A 76 45.99 33.11 -41.36
C THR A 76 47.06 33.83 -42.20
N ARG A 77 46.93 33.85 -43.54
CA ARG A 77 47.90 34.48 -44.46
C ARG A 77 47.59 35.93 -44.85
N GLN A 78 46.53 36.56 -44.32
CA GLN A 78 46.17 37.94 -44.69
C GLN A 78 47.25 38.95 -44.29
N THR A 79 48.09 39.31 -45.26
CA THR A 79 49.27 40.16 -45.07
C THR A 79 48.99 41.60 -45.50
N ARG A 80 48.74 42.46 -44.50
CA ARG A 80 49.02 43.92 -44.51
C ARG A 80 48.47 44.79 -45.66
N SER A 81 47.54 44.31 -46.50
CA SER A 81 46.95 45.12 -47.57
C SER A 81 45.94 46.15 -47.02
N ARG A 82 46.27 47.44 -47.14
CA ARG A 82 45.58 48.56 -46.49
C ARG A 82 44.30 49.03 -47.21
N SER A 83 43.40 48.08 -47.48
CA SER A 83 42.07 48.33 -48.05
C SER A 83 41.06 47.21 -47.74
N ALA A 84 41.32 46.41 -46.70
CA ALA A 84 40.46 45.29 -46.33
C ALA A 84 39.04 45.75 -45.97
N ARG A 85 38.05 45.36 -46.79
CA ARG A 85 36.68 45.17 -46.31
C ARG A 85 36.70 44.11 -45.20
N SER A 86 35.77 44.23 -44.25
CA SER A 86 35.53 43.24 -43.20
C SER A 86 34.93 41.95 -43.78
N SER A 87 35.79 41.18 -44.44
CA SER A 87 35.46 39.88 -45.06
C SER A 87 34.98 38.91 -43.98
N SER A 88 33.70 38.57 -44.03
CA SER A 88 33.11 37.52 -43.20
C SER A 88 33.32 36.18 -43.87
N TYR A 89 33.51 35.14 -43.07
CA TYR A 89 33.82 33.80 -43.55
C TYR A 89 32.80 32.76 -43.06
N VAL A 90 32.68 31.71 -43.86
CA VAL A 90 31.89 30.50 -43.57
C VAL A 90 32.79 29.29 -43.74
N VAL A 91 32.55 28.25 -42.95
CA VAL A 91 33.25 26.95 -43.04
C VAL A 91 32.36 26.02 -43.85
N ASN A 92 32.92 25.44 -44.91
CA ASN A 92 32.29 24.39 -45.70
C ASN A 92 32.68 23.01 -45.17
N PHE A 93 31.70 22.25 -44.71
CA PHE A 93 31.80 20.84 -44.34
C PHE A 93 31.47 19.89 -45.50
N ASN A 94 30.85 20.38 -46.60
CA ASN A 94 30.64 19.58 -47.80
C ASN A 94 31.94 19.54 -48.63
N THR A 95 32.79 18.58 -48.30
CA THR A 95 34.15 18.45 -48.87
C THR A 95 34.52 17.01 -49.26
N LYS A 96 33.68 16.04 -48.87
CA LYS A 96 33.93 14.59 -48.88
C LYS A 96 32.69 13.74 -49.23
N SER A 97 31.64 14.29 -49.86
CA SER A 97 30.37 13.55 -50.04
C SER A 97 29.73 13.21 -48.68
N ASN A 98 28.93 12.15 -48.59
CA ASN A 98 28.28 11.60 -47.39
C ASN A 98 29.25 11.10 -46.27
N ASP A 99 30.57 11.31 -46.39
CA ASP A 99 31.54 10.92 -45.35
C ASP A 99 31.47 11.82 -44.11
N THR A 100 31.47 11.20 -42.94
CA THR A 100 31.44 11.94 -41.66
C THR A 100 32.73 12.74 -41.40
N THR A 101 32.58 13.82 -40.63
CA THR A 101 33.67 14.70 -40.19
C THR A 101 33.70 14.80 -38.67
N SER A 102 34.79 14.32 -38.08
CA SER A 102 35.02 14.33 -36.64
C SER A 102 35.56 15.68 -36.15
N TYR A 103 35.04 16.16 -35.02
CA TYR A 103 35.47 17.39 -34.36
C TYR A 103 35.67 17.19 -32.86
N THR A 104 36.33 18.15 -32.23
CA THR A 104 36.44 18.25 -30.76
C THR A 104 35.58 19.43 -30.29
N GLU A 105 34.66 19.25 -29.34
CA GLU A 105 33.93 20.35 -28.74
C GLU A 105 34.89 21.28 -27.99
N ALA A 106 34.87 22.58 -28.31
CA ALA A 106 35.90 23.52 -27.90
C ALA A 106 35.91 23.81 -26.38
N ALA A 107 34.74 23.77 -25.73
CA ALA A 107 34.61 24.02 -24.29
C ALA A 107 34.93 22.78 -23.44
N THR A 108 34.40 21.61 -23.80
CA THR A 108 34.48 20.41 -22.95
C THR A 108 35.66 19.49 -23.28
N GLY A 109 36.17 19.55 -24.51
CA GLY A 109 37.11 18.57 -25.06
C GLY A 109 36.47 17.26 -25.54
N LYS A 110 35.14 17.09 -25.43
CA LYS A 110 34.43 15.89 -25.89
C LYS A 110 34.57 15.71 -27.41
N ALA A 111 34.65 14.48 -27.88
CA ALA A 111 34.57 14.16 -29.30
C ALA A 111 33.12 14.22 -29.82
N GLY A 112 32.95 14.74 -31.04
CA GLY A 112 31.69 14.79 -31.77
C GLY A 112 31.90 14.57 -33.28
N TYR A 113 30.81 14.38 -34.01
CA TYR A 113 30.83 14.09 -35.44
C TYR A 113 29.61 14.70 -36.15
N THR A 114 29.78 15.00 -37.44
CA THR A 114 28.78 15.64 -38.32
C THR A 114 28.94 15.11 -39.75
N ASN A 115 27.97 15.35 -40.63
CA ASN A 115 28.03 15.03 -42.06
C ASN A 115 27.66 16.27 -42.89
N GLY A 116 28.43 16.55 -43.95
CA GLY A 116 28.33 17.77 -44.76
C GLY A 116 27.19 17.76 -45.78
N ASP A 117 26.74 16.59 -46.23
CA ASP A 117 25.61 16.46 -47.17
C ASP A 117 24.25 16.77 -46.52
N TYR A 118 24.18 16.79 -45.19
CA TYR A 118 22.99 17.19 -44.43
C TYR A 118 23.00 18.66 -44.01
N GLY A 119 24.15 19.34 -44.15
CA GLY A 119 24.37 20.70 -43.68
C GLY A 119 25.81 21.13 -43.98
N ALA A 120 25.98 21.90 -45.05
CA ALA A 120 27.29 22.24 -45.57
C ALA A 120 27.98 23.37 -44.79
N ASP A 121 27.24 24.25 -44.12
CA ASP A 121 27.76 25.53 -43.68
C ASP A 121 27.77 25.75 -42.15
N ALA A 122 28.81 26.46 -41.69
CA ALA A 122 29.05 26.75 -40.28
C ALA A 122 29.77 28.10 -40.11
N ALA A 123 29.47 28.83 -39.02
CA ALA A 123 30.13 30.11 -38.72
C ALA A 123 31.63 29.92 -38.44
N TYR A 124 32.49 30.66 -39.14
CA TYR A 124 33.94 30.65 -38.92
C TYR A 124 34.36 31.48 -37.69
N LEU A 125 34.79 30.82 -36.62
CA LEU A 125 35.15 31.46 -35.34
C LEU A 125 36.68 31.60 -35.14
N GLY A 126 37.46 31.51 -36.21
CA GLY A 126 38.93 31.60 -36.17
C GLY A 126 39.65 30.24 -36.26
N THR A 127 40.90 30.21 -35.81
CA THR A 127 41.70 28.98 -35.67
C THR A 127 42.25 28.85 -34.26
N SER A 128 42.36 27.62 -33.75
CA SER A 128 43.00 27.32 -32.46
C SER A 128 43.72 25.98 -32.54
N GLY A 129 44.97 25.92 -32.04
CA GLY A 129 45.78 24.70 -32.07
C GLY A 129 46.04 24.12 -33.46
N GLY A 130 45.97 24.93 -34.52
CA GLY A 130 46.05 24.49 -35.92
C GLY A 130 44.74 23.93 -36.49
N LYS A 131 43.68 23.83 -35.69
CA LYS A 131 42.32 23.46 -36.11
C LYS A 131 41.48 24.69 -36.47
N VAL A 132 40.50 24.52 -37.34
CA VAL A 132 39.44 25.50 -37.62
C VAL A 132 38.43 25.47 -36.47
N LYS A 133 38.11 26.64 -35.92
CA LYS A 133 37.07 26.81 -34.91
C LYS A 133 35.78 27.22 -35.60
N PHE A 134 34.68 26.54 -35.31
CA PHE A 134 33.38 26.76 -35.96
C PHE A 134 32.22 26.75 -34.98
N MET A 135 31.05 27.24 -35.41
CA MET A 135 29.76 26.92 -34.80
C MET A 135 28.76 26.39 -35.84
N MET A 136 28.10 25.28 -35.49
CA MET A 136 27.05 24.63 -36.30
C MET A 136 26.08 23.90 -35.38
N SER A 137 24.77 24.02 -35.62
CA SER A 137 23.72 23.31 -34.84
C SER A 137 23.97 23.36 -33.32
N GLY A 138 24.20 24.56 -32.80
CA GLY A 138 24.51 24.83 -31.39
C GLY A 138 25.95 24.57 -30.94
N VAL A 139 26.68 23.61 -31.51
CA VAL A 139 28.01 23.24 -31.00
C VAL A 139 29.09 24.21 -31.43
N VAL A 140 30.01 24.55 -30.52
CA VAL A 140 31.27 25.21 -30.85
C VAL A 140 32.37 24.16 -30.96
N GLY A 141 32.86 23.90 -32.16
CA GLY A 141 33.79 22.81 -32.45
C GLY A 141 35.17 23.24 -32.93
N LEU A 142 36.10 22.29 -32.92
CA LEU A 142 37.45 22.36 -33.48
C LEU A 142 37.65 21.18 -34.44
N VAL A 143 37.76 21.47 -35.74
CA VAL A 143 37.94 20.49 -36.84
C VAL A 143 39.30 20.66 -37.51
N ASN A 144 39.90 19.58 -38.02
CA ASN A 144 41.16 19.69 -38.76
C ASN A 144 40.93 20.46 -40.07
N SER A 145 41.85 21.34 -40.45
CA SER A 145 41.75 22.14 -41.68
C SER A 145 41.88 21.34 -42.98
N SER A 146 42.15 20.03 -42.90
CA SER A 146 42.08 19.08 -44.02
C SER A 146 40.65 18.67 -44.38
N GLU A 147 39.72 18.74 -43.43
CA GLU A 147 38.35 18.20 -43.57
C GLU A 147 37.35 19.23 -44.07
N VAL A 148 37.72 20.52 -44.06
CA VAL A 148 36.82 21.65 -44.31
C VAL A 148 37.49 22.70 -45.16
N GLN A 149 36.70 23.43 -45.96
CA GLN A 149 37.18 24.65 -46.63
C GLN A 149 36.73 25.88 -45.85
N ILE A 150 37.48 26.97 -45.91
CA ILE A 150 37.04 28.29 -45.41
C ILE A 150 36.78 29.14 -46.64
N ILE A 151 35.58 29.72 -46.73
CA ILE A 151 35.06 30.41 -47.91
C ILE A 151 34.63 31.83 -47.51
N SER A 152 34.77 32.80 -48.42
CA SER A 152 34.18 34.14 -48.26
C SER A 152 32.66 34.05 -48.33
N VAL A 153 31.92 34.73 -47.44
CA VAL A 153 30.45 34.77 -47.52
C VAL A 153 29.98 35.35 -48.86
N ASP A 154 30.76 36.26 -49.47
CA ASP A 154 30.49 36.82 -50.81
C ASP A 154 30.64 35.80 -51.97
N SER A 155 31.27 34.64 -51.74
CA SER A 155 31.45 33.57 -52.75
C SER A 155 30.30 32.57 -52.77
N ALA A 156 29.73 32.26 -51.60
CA ALA A 156 28.60 31.34 -51.46
C ALA A 156 27.36 31.90 -52.17
N LYS A 157 26.63 31.06 -52.91
CA LYS A 157 25.37 31.48 -53.57
C LYS A 157 24.22 31.56 -52.58
N VAL A 158 24.31 30.80 -51.50
CA VAL A 158 23.38 30.73 -50.40
C VAL A 158 24.12 30.26 -49.14
N ILE A 159 23.59 30.61 -47.98
CA ILE A 159 23.99 30.11 -46.66
C ILE A 159 22.72 29.88 -45.84
N SER A 160 22.78 28.92 -44.91
CA SER A 160 21.65 28.54 -44.06
C SER A 160 21.13 29.73 -43.26
N GLY A 161 19.84 29.71 -42.96
CA GLY A 161 19.20 30.83 -42.30
C GLY A 161 17.69 30.73 -42.24
N TYR A 162 17.10 31.68 -41.54
CA TYR A 162 15.71 31.63 -41.11
C TYR A 162 14.90 32.72 -41.79
N GLU A 163 13.65 32.41 -42.12
CA GLU A 163 12.66 33.37 -42.62
C GLU A 163 11.33 33.21 -41.87
N VAL A 164 10.56 34.29 -41.79
CA VAL A 164 9.17 34.22 -41.30
C VAL A 164 8.22 34.21 -42.48
N SER A 165 7.45 33.13 -42.62
CA SER A 165 6.44 32.95 -43.66
C SER A 165 5.13 32.48 -43.04
N ASN A 166 4.00 33.09 -43.40
CA ASN A 166 2.67 32.75 -42.86
C ASN A 166 2.57 32.68 -41.32
N GLY A 167 3.39 33.47 -40.60
CA GLY A 167 3.46 33.44 -39.13
C GLY A 167 4.23 32.24 -38.53
N ARG A 168 4.89 31.45 -39.37
CA ARG A 168 5.79 30.34 -39.01
C ARG A 168 7.25 30.79 -39.13
N LEU A 169 8.12 30.22 -38.31
CA LEU A 169 9.57 30.38 -38.42
C LEU A 169 10.12 29.19 -39.21
N LEU A 170 10.57 29.44 -40.44
CA LEU A 170 11.12 28.41 -41.30
C LEU A 170 12.66 28.48 -41.29
N HIS A 171 13.32 27.36 -41.08
CA HIS A 171 14.77 27.23 -41.24
C HIS A 171 15.08 26.64 -42.62
N GLY A 172 15.78 27.41 -43.46
CA GLY A 172 16.34 26.92 -44.71
C GLY A 172 17.77 26.43 -44.50
N ILE A 173 17.99 25.14 -44.75
CA ILE A 173 19.27 24.45 -44.60
C ILE A 173 19.89 24.21 -45.97
N VAL A 174 21.19 24.49 -46.07
CA VAL A 174 22.01 24.37 -47.28
C VAL A 174 22.85 23.11 -47.20
N CYS A 175 22.71 22.22 -48.19
CA CYS A 175 23.57 21.05 -48.38
C CYS A 175 24.67 21.31 -49.44
N ASP A 176 24.50 22.33 -50.27
CA ASP A 176 25.49 22.83 -51.23
C ASP A 176 25.44 24.36 -51.30
N MET A 177 26.52 25.03 -50.88
CA MET A 177 26.66 26.50 -50.95
C MET A 177 27.03 27.02 -52.36
N THR A 178 27.39 26.16 -53.29
CA THR A 178 27.74 26.51 -54.68
C THR A 178 26.50 26.68 -55.57
N THR A 179 25.38 26.03 -55.23
CA THR A 179 24.07 26.15 -55.90
C THR A 179 23.12 27.08 -55.13
N PRO A 180 22.31 27.94 -55.77
CA PRO A 180 21.32 28.75 -55.08
C PRO A 180 20.08 27.93 -54.66
N GLY A 181 19.74 27.93 -53.37
CA GLY A 181 18.49 27.34 -52.87
C GLY A 181 18.55 26.92 -51.41
N TYR A 182 17.50 26.25 -50.93
CA TYR A 182 17.53 25.50 -49.68
C TYR A 182 17.15 24.06 -49.99
N ASN A 183 18.04 23.12 -49.65
CA ASN A 183 17.87 21.70 -49.94
C ASN A 183 16.86 21.08 -48.96
N THR A 184 16.92 21.48 -47.70
CA THR A 184 15.97 21.14 -46.64
C THR A 184 15.35 22.42 -46.09
N LYS A 185 14.05 22.38 -45.76
CA LYS A 185 13.33 23.49 -45.16
C LYS A 185 12.45 22.98 -44.03
N LEU A 186 12.61 23.48 -42.81
CA LEU A 186 11.93 22.96 -41.62
C LEU A 186 11.01 24.02 -41.00
N ASP A 187 9.81 23.63 -40.57
CA ASP A 187 8.89 24.49 -39.82
C ASP A 187 9.14 24.36 -38.32
N ASN A 188 9.94 25.30 -37.79
CA ASN A 188 10.41 25.24 -36.40
C ASN A 188 9.41 25.78 -35.38
N GLY A 189 8.22 26.22 -35.81
CA GLY A 189 7.17 26.68 -34.92
C GLY A 189 6.54 28.02 -35.29
N LYS A 190 5.72 28.53 -34.37
CA LYS A 190 5.13 29.87 -34.46
C LYS A 190 6.25 30.91 -34.37
N ALA A 191 6.30 31.83 -35.34
CA ALA A 191 7.31 32.87 -35.34
C ALA A 191 7.21 33.78 -34.10
N PRO A 192 8.29 33.97 -33.32
CA PRO A 192 8.33 34.95 -32.25
C PRO A 192 8.03 36.36 -32.76
N SER A 193 7.33 37.16 -31.95
CA SER A 193 6.86 38.49 -32.35
C SER A 193 7.97 39.50 -32.69
N TYR A 194 9.22 39.23 -32.30
CA TYR A 194 10.40 40.02 -32.68
C TYR A 194 10.93 39.71 -34.10
N LEU A 195 10.66 38.51 -34.65
CA LEU A 195 10.99 38.18 -36.04
C LEU A 195 9.88 38.64 -36.99
N LYS A 196 10.25 39.04 -38.22
CA LYS A 196 9.35 39.71 -39.18
C LYS A 196 9.37 39.01 -40.53
N ALA A 197 8.20 38.94 -41.19
CA ALA A 197 8.09 38.40 -42.53
C ALA A 197 8.86 39.26 -43.55
N GLY A 198 9.45 38.61 -44.56
CA GLY A 198 10.28 39.28 -45.58
C GLY A 198 11.68 39.69 -45.10
N VAL A 199 12.09 39.30 -43.89
CA VAL A 199 13.46 39.50 -43.37
C VAL A 199 14.16 38.14 -43.30
N LYS A 200 15.37 38.04 -43.87
CA LYS A 200 16.27 36.90 -43.65
C LYS A 200 17.04 37.09 -42.35
N TYR A 201 17.13 36.02 -41.57
CA TYR A 201 17.88 35.96 -40.33
C TYR A 201 18.97 34.88 -40.40
N TYR A 202 20.04 35.07 -39.65
CA TYR A 202 21.14 34.12 -39.47
C TYR A 202 21.20 33.66 -38.01
N SER A 203 21.45 32.38 -37.81
CA SER A 203 21.76 31.77 -36.51
C SER A 203 22.38 30.40 -36.75
N TYR A 204 23.48 30.07 -36.07
CA TYR A 204 24.02 28.70 -36.03
C TYR A 204 23.86 28.05 -34.65
N ASP A 205 23.29 28.75 -33.67
CA ASP A 205 22.77 28.14 -32.44
C ASP A 205 21.26 27.83 -32.51
N GLY A 206 20.50 28.46 -33.41
CA GLY A 206 19.05 28.28 -33.55
C GLY A 206 18.25 29.04 -32.47
N HIS A 207 18.93 29.80 -31.61
CA HIS A 207 18.35 30.44 -30.43
C HIS A 207 18.41 31.96 -30.50
N TYR A 208 19.48 32.51 -31.07
CA TYR A 208 19.70 33.95 -31.21
C TYR A 208 19.83 34.32 -32.69
N PHE A 209 19.01 35.26 -33.14
CA PHE A 209 18.89 35.62 -34.56
C PHE A 209 19.53 36.96 -34.88
N TYR A 210 20.11 37.08 -36.06
CA TYR A 210 20.75 38.30 -36.56
C TYR A 210 20.28 38.63 -37.97
N THR A 211 20.08 39.90 -38.29
CA THR A 211 19.80 40.35 -39.67
C THR A 211 21.06 40.59 -40.50
N ASP A 212 22.23 40.57 -39.86
CA ASP A 212 23.54 40.74 -40.49
C ASP A 212 24.50 39.62 -40.04
N TYR A 213 25.18 39.01 -41.01
CA TYR A 213 26.06 37.89 -40.78
C TYR A 213 27.38 38.32 -40.11
N ALA A 214 27.92 39.50 -40.45
CA ALA A 214 29.16 39.99 -39.85
C ALA A 214 29.01 40.25 -38.34
N THR A 215 27.85 40.79 -37.95
CA THR A 215 27.44 41.01 -36.55
C THR A 215 27.30 39.69 -35.79
N MET A 216 26.60 38.69 -36.36
CA MET A 216 26.53 37.34 -35.79
C MET A 216 27.93 36.74 -35.56
N LEU A 217 28.78 36.82 -36.59
CA LEU A 217 30.12 36.24 -36.55
C LEU A 217 30.98 36.92 -35.47
N SER A 218 30.87 38.23 -35.31
CA SER A 218 31.57 38.98 -34.26
C SER A 218 31.07 38.62 -32.86
N ASP A 219 29.76 38.52 -32.65
CA ASP A 219 29.18 38.12 -31.36
C ASP A 219 29.63 36.70 -30.96
N TYR A 220 29.55 35.74 -31.89
CA TYR A 220 29.99 34.36 -31.66
C TYR A 220 31.50 34.26 -31.40
N GLN A 221 32.33 35.02 -32.13
CA GLN A 221 33.79 35.09 -31.88
C GLN A 221 34.11 35.66 -30.48
N ASN A 222 33.29 36.59 -29.97
CA ASN A 222 33.41 37.17 -28.63
C ASN A 222 32.61 36.41 -27.54
N ASN A 223 32.09 35.20 -27.82
CA ASN A 223 31.26 34.40 -26.92
C ASN A 223 30.03 35.13 -26.33
N THR A 224 29.47 36.12 -27.04
CA THR A 224 28.27 36.86 -26.62
C THR A 224 27.10 36.65 -27.60
N ARG A 225 25.93 37.23 -27.31
CA ARG A 225 24.81 37.44 -28.24
C ARG A 225 24.15 38.82 -28.12
N SER A 226 24.92 39.80 -27.62
CA SER A 226 24.43 41.14 -27.26
C SER A 226 23.81 41.92 -28.42
N ASN A 227 24.23 41.64 -29.67
CA ASN A 227 23.77 42.32 -30.89
C ASN A 227 22.76 41.49 -31.70
N SER A 228 22.25 40.39 -31.14
CA SER A 228 21.12 39.65 -31.72
C SER A 228 19.82 40.46 -31.64
N VAL A 229 18.79 40.00 -32.36
CA VAL A 229 17.44 40.56 -32.34
C VAL A 229 16.73 40.27 -31.01
N ASN A 230 17.13 39.20 -30.32
CA ASN A 230 16.48 38.65 -29.13
C ASN A 230 17.45 38.33 -27.97
N PRO A 231 18.35 39.26 -27.57
CA PRO A 231 19.49 38.97 -26.67
C PRO A 231 19.09 38.59 -25.24
N LYS A 232 17.82 38.81 -24.86
CA LYS A 232 17.24 38.50 -23.55
C LYS A 232 16.10 37.46 -23.60
N SER A 233 15.80 36.92 -24.78
CA SER A 233 14.69 36.00 -25.01
C SER A 233 15.05 35.00 -26.11
N PRO A 234 15.99 34.08 -25.84
CA PRO A 234 16.38 33.05 -26.80
C PRO A 234 15.17 32.24 -27.26
N TYR A 235 15.18 31.81 -28.51
CA TYR A 235 14.17 30.91 -29.06
C TYR A 235 14.56 29.45 -28.85
N TYR A 236 13.58 28.61 -28.56
CA TYR A 236 13.76 27.16 -28.57
C TYR A 236 12.60 26.54 -29.37
N ASN A 237 12.93 25.74 -30.38
CA ASN A 237 11.94 24.96 -31.12
C ASN A 237 11.31 23.96 -30.13
N TYR A 238 10.01 24.12 -29.88
CA TYR A 238 9.31 23.42 -28.80
C TYR A 238 9.53 21.90 -28.86
N TYR A 239 9.25 21.23 -29.99
CA TYR A 239 9.40 19.78 -30.08
C TYR A 239 10.86 19.31 -30.12
N GLN A 240 11.79 20.14 -30.60
CA GLN A 240 13.22 19.82 -30.56
C GLN A 240 13.77 19.81 -29.13
N TYR A 241 13.23 20.66 -28.25
CA TYR A 241 13.66 20.79 -26.86
C TYR A 241 12.71 20.17 -25.84
N LEU A 242 11.54 19.68 -26.25
CA LEU A 242 10.62 18.93 -25.40
C LEU A 242 11.29 17.61 -24.95
N PRO A 243 11.48 17.38 -23.65
CA PRO A 243 12.01 16.10 -23.18
C PRO A 243 11.05 14.95 -23.48
N MET A 244 11.63 13.80 -23.81
CA MET A 244 10.93 12.54 -24.09
C MET A 244 10.10 12.05 -22.90
N ARG A 245 10.40 12.53 -21.68
CA ARG A 245 9.58 12.34 -20.48
C ARG A 245 8.36 13.26 -20.47
N THR A 246 7.52 13.15 -21.50
CA THR A 246 6.25 13.87 -21.64
C THR A 246 5.18 12.97 -22.23
N VAL A 247 3.91 13.30 -22.01
CA VAL A 247 2.76 12.49 -22.43
C VAL A 247 2.02 13.21 -23.55
N THR A 248 1.96 12.59 -24.73
CA THR A 248 1.12 13.09 -25.83
C THR A 248 -0.36 13.05 -25.46
N SER A 249 -1.11 14.07 -25.85
CA SER A 249 -2.56 14.18 -25.62
C SER A 249 -3.39 13.44 -26.69
N TYR A 250 -2.72 12.72 -27.60
CA TYR A 250 -3.35 11.95 -28.67
C TYR A 250 -3.56 10.48 -28.28
N SER A 251 -4.80 10.01 -28.40
CA SER A 251 -5.14 8.59 -28.22
C SER A 251 -4.51 7.72 -29.32
N SER A 252 -4.36 6.42 -29.05
CA SER A 252 -3.89 5.40 -29.99
C SER A 252 -4.56 5.47 -31.38
N SER A 253 -5.88 5.70 -31.40
CA SER A 253 -6.68 5.83 -32.63
C SER A 253 -6.46 7.17 -33.34
N THR A 254 -6.30 8.26 -32.59
CA THR A 254 -5.99 9.59 -33.17
C THR A 254 -4.59 9.59 -33.78
N LEU A 255 -3.59 9.09 -33.05
CA LEU A 255 -2.21 9.00 -33.54
C LEU A 255 -2.10 8.10 -34.78
N SER A 256 -2.78 6.94 -34.77
CA SER A 256 -2.88 6.09 -35.98
C SER A 256 -3.52 6.84 -37.16
N SER A 257 -4.58 7.62 -36.93
CA SER A 257 -5.24 8.39 -37.99
C SER A 257 -4.33 9.48 -38.57
N MET A 258 -3.56 10.18 -37.73
CA MET A 258 -2.57 11.17 -38.18
C MET A 258 -1.44 10.52 -38.99
N ILE A 259 -0.88 9.39 -38.54
CA ILE A 259 0.15 8.63 -39.27
C ILE A 259 -0.40 8.11 -40.61
N ASN A 260 -1.62 7.58 -40.64
CA ASN A 260 -2.28 7.11 -41.85
C ASN A 260 -2.58 8.24 -42.85
N SER A 261 -2.73 9.50 -42.39
CA SER A 261 -2.87 10.65 -43.29
C SER A 261 -1.56 11.02 -44.02
N ARG A 262 -0.41 10.52 -43.54
CA ARG A 262 0.93 10.79 -44.06
C ARG A 262 1.60 9.57 -44.71
N SER A 263 0.96 8.40 -44.69
CA SER A 263 1.55 7.14 -45.15
C SER A 263 0.53 6.27 -45.89
N SER A 264 0.98 5.53 -46.91
CA SER A 264 0.10 4.58 -47.60
C SER A 264 -0.23 3.37 -46.73
N SER A 265 -1.32 2.66 -47.03
CA SER A 265 -1.68 1.38 -46.38
C SER A 265 -0.64 0.27 -46.53
N SER A 266 0.37 0.45 -47.40
CA SER A 266 1.53 -0.44 -47.51
C SER A 266 2.66 -0.11 -46.53
N SER A 267 2.60 1.02 -45.82
CA SER A 267 3.63 1.48 -44.90
C SER A 267 3.69 0.60 -43.65
N LYS A 268 4.89 0.42 -43.12
CA LYS A 268 5.13 -0.24 -41.82
C LYS A 268 4.75 0.64 -40.63
N MET A 269 4.49 1.93 -40.84
CA MET A 269 3.91 2.83 -39.82
C MET A 269 2.37 2.88 -39.86
N TYR A 270 1.73 2.28 -40.85
CA TYR A 270 0.27 2.30 -40.95
C TYR A 270 -0.37 1.61 -39.72
N ASN A 271 -1.33 2.27 -39.07
CA ASN A 271 -1.98 1.86 -37.81
C ASN A 271 -1.08 1.68 -36.56
N THR A 272 0.19 2.13 -36.53
CA THR A 272 1.08 1.87 -35.38
C THR A 272 0.88 2.76 -34.16
N GLY A 273 -0.08 3.70 -34.16
CA GLY A 273 -0.29 4.65 -33.06
C GLY A 273 -0.58 3.97 -31.70
N ASN A 274 -1.23 2.81 -31.71
CA ASN A 274 -1.41 1.98 -30.51
C ASN A 274 -0.08 1.49 -29.93
N SER A 275 0.86 1.11 -30.79
CA SER A 275 2.18 0.64 -30.39
C SER A 275 2.99 1.76 -29.72
N PHE A 276 2.98 2.97 -30.31
CA PHE A 276 3.66 4.13 -29.73
C PHE A 276 3.04 4.55 -28.37
N VAL A 277 1.71 4.64 -28.26
CA VAL A 277 1.05 5.04 -27.00
C VAL A 277 1.24 4.01 -25.89
N ASN A 278 1.14 2.72 -26.17
CA ASN A 278 1.36 1.69 -25.15
C ASN A 278 2.82 1.68 -24.66
N ASN A 279 3.79 1.90 -25.55
CA ASN A 279 5.20 2.03 -25.17
C ASN A 279 5.50 3.36 -24.43
N GLN A 280 4.81 4.46 -24.74
CA GLN A 280 4.85 5.68 -23.93
C GLN A 280 4.37 5.40 -22.49
N ASN A 281 3.22 4.75 -22.35
CA ASN A 281 2.61 4.52 -21.04
C ASN A 281 3.38 3.49 -20.20
N THR A 282 4.14 2.59 -20.84
CA THR A 282 4.98 1.59 -20.15
C THR A 282 6.39 2.11 -19.83
N TYR A 283 7.03 2.78 -20.79
CA TYR A 283 8.45 3.13 -20.75
C TYR A 283 8.71 4.64 -20.63
N GLY A 284 7.67 5.48 -20.62
CA GLY A 284 7.79 6.93 -20.37
C GLY A 284 8.49 7.70 -21.48
N VAL A 285 8.25 7.34 -22.75
CA VAL A 285 8.85 7.98 -23.92
C VAL A 285 7.73 8.56 -24.79
N ASN A 286 7.72 9.87 -25.05
CA ASN A 286 6.64 10.57 -25.73
C ASN A 286 6.30 9.95 -27.10
N ALA A 287 5.06 9.48 -27.28
CA ALA A 287 4.61 8.76 -28.47
C ALA A 287 4.61 9.60 -29.74
N LEU A 288 4.35 10.92 -29.65
CA LEU A 288 4.43 11.85 -30.78
C LEU A 288 5.87 12.06 -31.23
N LEU A 289 6.81 12.22 -30.29
CA LEU A 289 8.24 12.34 -30.59
C LEU A 289 8.82 11.02 -31.14
N MET A 290 8.44 9.86 -30.58
CA MET A 290 8.79 8.55 -31.15
C MET A 290 8.26 8.39 -32.59
N THR A 291 7.05 8.87 -32.87
CA THR A 291 6.48 8.87 -34.22
C THR A 291 7.27 9.77 -35.16
N GLY A 292 7.69 10.96 -34.69
CA GLY A 292 8.54 11.88 -35.45
C GLY A 292 9.90 11.28 -35.82
N ILE A 293 10.56 10.60 -34.87
CA ILE A 293 11.81 9.87 -35.15
C ILE A 293 11.57 8.72 -36.14
N ALA A 294 10.58 7.86 -35.88
CA ALA A 294 10.28 6.72 -36.73
C ALA A 294 9.98 7.13 -38.17
N ALA A 295 9.24 8.23 -38.37
CA ALA A 295 8.95 8.76 -39.70
C ALA A 295 10.22 9.28 -40.39
N ASN A 296 11.11 9.97 -39.66
CA ASN A 296 12.39 10.48 -40.15
C ASN A 296 13.33 9.35 -40.59
N GLU A 297 13.50 8.31 -39.77
CA GLU A 297 14.42 7.18 -40.04
C GLU A 297 13.92 6.21 -41.12
N SER A 298 12.63 6.19 -41.43
CA SER A 298 12.03 5.18 -42.32
C SER A 298 11.24 5.72 -43.50
N ALA A 299 11.33 7.03 -43.80
CA ALA A 299 10.51 7.70 -44.80
C ALA A 299 9.01 7.36 -44.62
N TRP A 300 8.47 7.66 -43.44
CA TRP A 300 7.11 7.30 -43.03
C TRP A 300 6.80 5.80 -43.17
N GLY A 301 7.71 4.92 -42.73
CA GLY A 301 7.58 3.46 -42.79
C GLY A 301 7.65 2.86 -44.20
N SER A 302 8.20 3.60 -45.15
CA SER A 302 8.25 3.23 -46.57
C SER A 302 9.62 2.71 -47.04
N SER A 303 10.71 3.02 -46.32
CA SER A 303 12.08 2.67 -46.72
C SER A 303 12.31 1.16 -46.84
N SER A 304 13.30 0.78 -47.66
CA SER A 304 13.69 -0.61 -47.88
C SER A 304 14.03 -1.37 -46.59
N ILE A 305 14.58 -0.68 -45.58
CA ILE A 305 14.90 -1.25 -44.27
C ILE A 305 13.61 -1.53 -43.48
N ALA A 306 12.69 -0.57 -43.39
CA ALA A 306 11.41 -0.78 -42.72
C ALA A 306 10.60 -1.90 -43.38
N LYS A 307 10.44 -1.84 -44.71
CA LYS A 307 9.66 -2.80 -45.50
C LYS A 307 10.12 -4.25 -45.31
N ASN A 308 11.43 -4.48 -45.41
CA ASN A 308 12.00 -5.82 -45.43
C ASN A 308 12.44 -6.35 -44.06
N LYS A 309 12.77 -5.48 -43.09
CA LYS A 309 13.30 -5.87 -41.77
C LYS A 309 12.38 -5.53 -40.58
N ASN A 310 11.19 -4.97 -40.83
CA ASN A 310 10.28 -4.39 -39.82
C ASN A 310 10.92 -3.28 -38.96
N ASN A 311 12.03 -2.70 -39.42
CA ASN A 311 12.86 -1.80 -38.63
C ASN A 311 12.56 -0.33 -38.97
N LEU A 312 11.88 0.38 -38.07
CA LEU A 312 11.48 1.78 -38.27
C LEU A 312 12.58 2.81 -37.91
N PHE A 313 13.66 2.39 -37.26
CA PHE A 313 14.65 3.31 -36.68
C PHE A 313 16.07 3.15 -37.26
N GLY A 314 16.29 2.14 -38.10
CA GLY A 314 17.61 1.78 -38.64
C GLY A 314 18.56 1.13 -37.63
N LEU A 315 18.13 0.93 -36.38
CA LEU A 315 18.96 0.46 -35.26
C LEU A 315 19.11 -1.07 -35.21
N ASN A 316 20.13 -1.54 -34.50
CA ASN A 316 20.26 -2.96 -34.17
C ASN A 316 19.22 -3.37 -33.11
N ALA A 317 18.71 -4.59 -33.21
CA ALA A 317 17.85 -5.20 -32.21
C ALA A 317 18.68 -5.68 -31.02
N VAL A 318 18.43 -5.12 -29.83
CA VAL A 318 19.29 -5.33 -28.65
C VAL A 318 18.93 -6.60 -27.90
N ASP A 319 17.63 -6.79 -27.61
CA ASP A 319 17.16 -7.88 -26.74
C ASP A 319 16.59 -9.11 -27.53
N SER A 320 16.73 -9.19 -28.86
CA SER A 320 16.15 -10.30 -29.67
C SER A 320 17.18 -11.29 -30.26
N SER A 321 17.30 -12.45 -29.60
CA SER A 321 17.81 -13.75 -30.11
C SER A 321 19.07 -13.74 -31.02
N PRO A 322 20.26 -14.13 -30.51
CA PRO A 322 21.47 -14.23 -31.33
C PRO A 322 21.34 -15.34 -32.40
N GLY A 323 21.13 -14.92 -33.66
CA GLY A 323 20.97 -15.83 -34.79
C GLY A 323 20.31 -15.18 -36.01
N THR A 324 19.46 -14.16 -35.80
CA THR A 324 18.88 -13.34 -36.88
C THR A 324 19.81 -12.18 -37.23
N SER A 325 19.83 -11.71 -38.49
CA SER A 325 20.62 -10.54 -38.89
C SER A 325 20.23 -9.31 -38.06
N SER A 326 21.21 -8.68 -37.41
CA SER A 326 21.06 -7.80 -36.23
C SER A 326 20.13 -6.59 -36.39
N TYR A 327 19.76 -6.22 -37.61
CA TYR A 327 18.84 -5.11 -37.91
C TYR A 327 17.39 -5.56 -38.19
N THR A 328 17.03 -6.81 -37.87
CA THR A 328 15.75 -7.44 -38.26
C THR A 328 14.88 -7.75 -37.05
N TYR A 329 13.68 -7.17 -37.02
CA TYR A 329 12.70 -7.36 -35.94
C TYR A 329 11.57 -8.31 -36.36
N ALA A 330 11.07 -9.12 -35.42
CA ALA A 330 9.97 -10.06 -35.66
C ALA A 330 8.66 -9.36 -36.07
N SER A 331 8.39 -8.17 -35.52
CA SER A 331 7.32 -7.27 -35.95
C SER A 331 7.72 -5.81 -35.72
N VAL A 332 6.92 -4.88 -36.26
CA VAL A 332 7.09 -3.44 -36.00
C VAL A 332 6.87 -3.10 -34.53
N ASP A 333 5.95 -3.79 -33.84
CA ASP A 333 5.72 -3.57 -32.40
C ASP A 333 6.93 -3.96 -31.55
N VAL A 334 7.66 -5.01 -31.93
CA VAL A 334 8.92 -5.37 -31.27
C VAL A 334 9.99 -4.30 -31.52
N CYS A 335 10.03 -3.72 -32.72
CA CYS A 335 10.93 -2.61 -33.05
C CYS A 335 10.63 -1.34 -32.23
N ILE A 336 9.35 -0.94 -32.13
CA ILE A 336 8.91 0.21 -31.32
C ILE A 336 9.16 -0.04 -29.82
N LYS A 337 8.95 -1.27 -29.34
CA LYS A 337 9.26 -1.66 -27.96
C LYS A 337 10.74 -1.60 -27.63
N ASP A 338 11.60 -2.15 -28.49
CA ASP A 338 13.06 -2.14 -28.27
C ASP A 338 13.62 -0.71 -28.34
N PHE A 339 13.07 0.13 -29.22
CA PHE A 339 13.35 1.56 -29.25
C PHE A 339 12.99 2.26 -27.93
N ALA A 340 11.75 2.10 -27.45
CA ALA A 340 11.28 2.76 -26.23
C ALA A 340 12.00 2.27 -24.95
N ASN A 341 12.15 0.95 -24.80
CA ASN A 341 12.75 0.33 -23.62
C ASN A 341 14.28 0.37 -23.64
N GLY A 342 14.90 -0.23 -24.66
CA GLY A 342 16.34 -0.46 -24.76
C GLY A 342 17.10 0.79 -25.17
N TRP A 343 16.75 1.36 -26.32
CA TRP A 343 17.47 2.51 -26.88
C TRP A 343 17.18 3.80 -26.12
N MET A 344 15.93 4.10 -25.81
CA MET A 344 15.52 5.33 -25.12
C MET A 344 15.65 5.19 -23.60
N SER A 345 14.75 4.48 -22.91
CA SER A 345 14.65 4.56 -21.45
C SER A 345 15.82 3.97 -20.67
N ARG A 346 16.43 2.88 -21.14
CA ARG A 346 17.65 2.30 -20.56
C ARG A 346 18.92 2.99 -21.08
N GLY A 347 18.85 3.64 -22.25
CA GLY A 347 19.98 4.25 -22.97
C GLY A 347 19.94 5.79 -23.00
N TYR A 348 19.47 6.40 -24.08
CA TYR A 348 19.53 7.85 -24.34
C TYR A 348 18.86 8.73 -23.28
N LEU A 349 17.94 8.20 -22.48
CA LEU A 349 17.27 8.91 -21.37
C LEU A 349 17.85 8.55 -19.99
N ASN A 350 18.89 7.72 -19.92
CA ASN A 350 19.52 7.26 -18.69
C ASN A 350 20.82 8.04 -18.40
N PRO A 351 20.91 8.86 -17.33
CA PRO A 351 22.12 9.61 -16.95
C PRO A 351 23.35 8.76 -16.58
N LYS A 352 23.28 7.43 -16.68
CA LYS A 352 24.39 6.50 -16.52
C LYS A 352 24.85 5.85 -17.84
N ASP A 353 24.16 6.08 -18.95
CA ASP A 353 24.60 5.66 -20.29
C ASP A 353 25.59 6.69 -20.88
N TRP A 354 26.57 6.23 -21.65
CA TRP A 354 27.60 7.09 -22.26
C TRP A 354 27.06 7.96 -23.41
N ARG A 355 25.88 7.63 -23.95
CA ARG A 355 25.15 8.37 -24.98
C ARG A 355 24.31 9.52 -24.42
N TYR A 356 24.26 9.66 -23.10
CA TYR A 356 23.42 10.65 -22.43
C TYR A 356 23.94 12.09 -22.55
N PHE A 357 23.18 12.94 -23.23
CA PHE A 357 23.44 14.38 -23.38
C PHE A 357 22.19 15.23 -23.05
N GLY A 358 21.23 14.64 -22.32
CA GLY A 358 19.91 15.20 -22.01
C GLY A 358 18.78 14.49 -22.78
N GLY A 359 17.61 14.33 -22.14
CA GLY A 359 16.53 13.46 -22.62
C GLY A 359 15.61 14.03 -23.71
N PHE A 360 16.11 14.83 -24.65
CA PHE A 360 15.34 15.56 -25.69
C PHE A 360 16.00 15.45 -27.07
N LEU A 361 15.27 15.72 -28.17
CA LEU A 361 15.78 15.55 -29.54
C LEU A 361 17.08 16.34 -29.79
N GLY A 362 17.05 17.65 -29.52
CA GLY A 362 18.20 18.52 -29.43
C GLY A 362 18.96 18.79 -30.73
N ASN A 363 20.24 19.12 -30.58
CA ASN A 363 21.15 19.56 -31.62
C ASN A 363 22.57 18.99 -31.38
N LYS A 364 23.62 19.56 -31.99
CA LYS A 364 24.99 19.04 -31.83
C LYS A 364 25.68 19.43 -30.51
N ALA A 365 25.07 20.27 -29.67
CA ALA A 365 25.56 20.63 -28.33
C ALA A 365 24.91 19.80 -27.19
N SER A 366 23.64 19.43 -27.33
CA SER A 366 22.90 18.66 -26.32
C SER A 366 21.68 17.94 -26.89
N GLY A 367 21.16 16.97 -26.13
CA GLY A 367 20.11 16.04 -26.56
C GLY A 367 20.64 14.83 -27.34
N LEU A 368 19.71 14.00 -27.83
CA LEU A 368 19.96 12.76 -28.57
C LEU A 368 20.90 12.96 -29.78
N ASN A 369 20.71 14.05 -30.53
CA ASN A 369 21.44 14.37 -31.77
C ASN A 369 22.99 14.48 -31.60
N VAL A 370 23.50 14.65 -30.36
CA VAL A 370 24.95 14.63 -30.09
C VAL A 370 25.58 13.27 -30.38
N LYS A 371 24.82 12.17 -30.26
CA LYS A 371 25.31 10.80 -30.47
C LYS A 371 24.49 9.97 -31.46
N TYR A 372 23.21 10.27 -31.66
CA TYR A 372 22.29 9.41 -32.42
C TYR A 372 22.51 9.42 -33.94
N ALA A 373 22.78 10.60 -34.53
CA ALA A 373 22.84 10.80 -35.98
C ALA A 373 24.07 11.62 -36.40
N SER A 374 24.54 11.47 -37.64
CA SER A 374 25.57 12.33 -38.26
C SER A 374 24.99 13.64 -38.81
N ASP A 375 23.74 13.63 -39.27
CA ASP A 375 22.97 14.80 -39.69
C ASP A 375 22.90 15.85 -38.55
N PRO A 376 23.47 17.06 -38.71
CA PRO A 376 23.46 18.09 -37.67
C PRO A 376 22.05 18.58 -37.31
N PHE A 377 21.06 18.42 -38.18
CA PHE A 377 19.68 18.89 -38.01
C PHE A 377 18.67 17.77 -37.81
N TRP A 378 19.12 16.53 -37.57
CA TRP A 378 18.27 15.35 -37.31
C TRP A 378 17.16 15.61 -36.28
N GLY A 379 17.51 16.20 -35.12
CA GLY A 379 16.55 16.49 -34.05
C GLY A 379 15.52 17.56 -34.43
N GLU A 380 15.87 18.43 -35.38
CA GLU A 380 15.00 19.46 -35.93
C GLU A 380 14.05 18.88 -36.99
N LYS A 381 14.52 17.93 -37.81
CA LYS A 381 13.69 17.14 -38.74
C LYS A 381 12.63 16.32 -38.01
N ALA A 382 13.00 15.60 -36.95
CA ALA A 382 12.05 14.86 -36.12
C ALA A 382 11.03 15.80 -35.43
N ALA A 383 11.47 16.99 -35.00
CA ALA A 383 10.60 18.02 -34.43
C ALA A 383 9.62 18.63 -35.45
N ASN A 384 10.06 18.88 -36.68
CA ASN A 384 9.23 19.34 -37.81
C ASN A 384 8.09 18.33 -38.11
N ILE A 385 8.39 17.03 -38.11
CA ILE A 385 7.37 15.98 -38.24
C ILE A 385 6.39 15.99 -37.05
N ALA A 386 6.90 16.04 -35.82
CA ALA A 386 6.06 16.09 -34.62
C ALA A 386 5.11 17.31 -34.63
N TYR A 387 5.60 18.47 -35.07
CA TYR A 387 4.79 19.68 -35.25
C TYR A 387 3.72 19.50 -36.33
N SER A 388 4.10 18.94 -37.49
CA SER A 388 3.17 18.70 -38.61
C SER A 388 2.04 17.72 -38.22
N LEU A 389 2.36 16.69 -37.44
CA LEU A 389 1.38 15.77 -36.87
C LEU A 389 0.46 16.47 -35.84
N ASP A 390 1.02 17.17 -34.85
CA ASP A 390 0.21 17.90 -33.85
C ASP A 390 -0.74 18.91 -34.49
N LYS A 391 -0.27 19.67 -35.48
CA LYS A 391 -1.07 20.59 -36.30
C LYS A 391 -2.22 19.87 -37.02
N SER A 392 -2.04 18.62 -37.44
CA SER A 392 -3.12 17.79 -38.03
C SER A 392 -4.11 17.25 -36.99
N GLY A 393 -3.67 17.07 -35.74
CA GLY A 393 -4.49 16.62 -34.61
C GLY A 393 -5.29 17.70 -33.89
N GLY A 394 -5.11 18.98 -34.27
CA GLY A 394 -5.77 20.13 -33.67
C GLY A 394 -4.92 20.90 -32.65
N SER A 395 -3.61 20.72 -32.67
CA SER A 395 -2.61 21.36 -31.80
C SER A 395 -2.86 21.26 -30.30
N LYS A 396 -2.88 20.01 -29.81
CA LYS A 396 -3.08 19.68 -28.39
C LYS A 396 -1.79 19.60 -27.57
N ASP A 397 -0.64 19.39 -28.20
CA ASP A 397 0.64 19.18 -27.50
C ASP A 397 1.59 20.38 -27.59
N TYR A 398 1.41 21.29 -28.56
CA TYR A 398 2.27 22.46 -28.73
C TYR A 398 2.06 23.48 -27.60
N ASP A 399 3.16 23.92 -26.96
CA ASP A 399 3.14 24.72 -25.72
C ASP A 399 2.25 24.10 -24.62
N LYS A 400 2.14 22.77 -24.57
CA LYS A 400 1.55 22.04 -23.44
C LYS A 400 2.42 22.14 -22.20
N TYR A 401 3.70 21.75 -22.30
CA TYR A 401 4.63 21.68 -21.17
C TYR A 401 5.49 22.95 -21.04
N THR A 402 5.84 23.31 -19.79
CA THR A 402 6.84 24.33 -19.49
C THR A 402 8.24 23.75 -19.63
N ILE A 403 9.04 24.30 -20.55
CA ILE A 403 10.41 23.92 -20.82
C ILE A 403 11.35 24.90 -20.11
N GLY A 404 12.21 24.36 -19.24
CA GLY A 404 13.34 25.06 -18.64
C GLY A 404 14.65 24.69 -19.34
N ILE A 405 15.48 25.67 -19.68
CA ILE A 405 16.79 25.45 -20.31
C ILE A 405 17.93 25.89 -19.38
N LYS A 406 18.94 25.03 -19.22
CA LYS A 406 20.22 25.32 -18.57
C LYS A 406 21.29 25.72 -19.58
N ASP A 407 22.05 26.76 -19.26
CA ASP A 407 23.14 27.32 -20.06
C ASP A 407 22.71 27.65 -21.51
N THR A 408 21.82 28.64 -21.67
CA THR A 408 21.22 29.00 -22.97
C THR A 408 22.20 29.55 -24.02
N ILE A 409 23.48 29.76 -23.67
CA ILE A 409 24.50 30.30 -24.56
C ILE A 409 25.64 29.29 -24.73
N ALA A 410 25.72 28.67 -25.90
CA ALA A 410 26.86 27.84 -26.28
C ALA A 410 28.11 28.70 -26.59
N THR A 411 29.25 28.35 -26.02
CA THR A 411 30.52 29.11 -26.10
C THR A 411 31.72 28.17 -26.25
N SER A 412 32.92 28.72 -26.44
CA SER A 412 34.15 27.93 -26.33
C SER A 412 34.79 27.94 -24.94
N ASP A 413 34.09 28.39 -23.90
CA ASP A 413 34.63 28.46 -22.54
C ASP A 413 33.89 27.47 -21.63
N LYS A 414 34.65 26.52 -21.06
CA LYS A 414 34.15 25.50 -20.14
C LYS A 414 33.46 26.10 -18.91
N ASN A 415 33.89 27.27 -18.46
CA ASN A 415 33.38 27.91 -17.25
C ASN A 415 31.91 28.37 -17.39
N ASN A 416 31.38 28.44 -18.61
CA ASN A 416 29.97 28.75 -18.87
C ASN A 416 29.06 27.51 -18.85
N TYR A 417 29.61 26.29 -18.76
CA TYR A 417 28.87 25.03 -18.91
C TYR A 417 28.74 24.33 -17.55
N ASN A 418 27.71 24.72 -16.79
CA ASN A 418 27.46 24.25 -15.43
C ASN A 418 27.08 22.76 -15.41
N ASP A 419 27.67 22.00 -14.48
CA ASP A 419 27.17 20.65 -14.16
C ASP A 419 26.26 20.74 -12.93
N VAL A 420 24.95 20.59 -13.13
CA VAL A 420 23.93 20.90 -12.12
C VAL A 420 23.35 19.61 -11.55
N ASN A 421 23.41 19.47 -10.23
CA ASN A 421 22.87 18.31 -9.52
C ASN A 421 21.33 18.30 -9.54
N VAL A 422 20.76 17.22 -10.06
CA VAL A 422 19.33 16.90 -9.98
C VAL A 422 19.10 16.05 -8.74
N ARG A 423 18.15 16.46 -7.89
CA ARG A 423 18.00 15.98 -6.51
C ARG A 423 16.66 15.33 -6.22
N LYS A 424 16.63 14.49 -5.19
CA LYS A 424 15.42 13.88 -4.62
C LYS A 424 14.44 14.95 -4.11
N GLU A 425 14.94 15.95 -3.37
CA GLU A 425 14.13 16.98 -2.73
C GLU A 425 14.62 18.39 -3.05
N ALA A 426 13.73 19.38 -2.90
CA ALA A 426 13.99 20.82 -3.02
C ALA A 426 14.86 21.36 -1.88
N SER A 427 16.10 20.88 -1.78
CA SER A 427 17.09 21.26 -0.77
C SER A 427 18.50 20.84 -1.18
N THR A 428 19.50 21.61 -0.77
CA THR A 428 20.93 21.27 -0.87
C THR A 428 21.48 20.54 0.37
N ALA A 429 20.69 20.43 1.45
CA ALA A 429 21.12 19.83 2.72
C ALA A 429 21.47 18.33 2.58
N SER A 430 22.29 17.81 3.50
CA SER A 430 22.90 16.48 3.43
C SER A 430 21.93 15.29 3.32
N GLY A 431 20.65 15.47 3.67
CA GLY A 431 19.60 14.46 3.48
C GLY A 431 18.99 14.41 2.07
N SER A 432 19.26 15.40 1.21
CA SER A 432 18.73 15.47 -0.16
C SER A 432 19.68 14.79 -1.15
N SER A 433 19.41 13.51 -1.42
CA SER A 433 20.17 12.68 -2.38
C SER A 433 20.28 13.36 -3.74
N VAL A 434 21.50 13.41 -4.29
CA VAL A 434 21.71 13.67 -5.72
C VAL A 434 21.39 12.40 -6.49
N LEU A 435 20.50 12.48 -7.48
CA LEU A 435 20.10 11.35 -8.32
C LEU A 435 21.07 11.20 -9.49
N TYR A 436 21.34 12.32 -10.15
CA TYR A 436 22.27 12.49 -11.27
C TYR A 436 22.61 13.98 -11.41
N SER A 437 23.43 14.33 -12.41
CA SER A 437 23.68 15.71 -12.79
C SER A 437 23.47 15.90 -14.29
N THR A 438 23.26 17.14 -14.73
CA THR A 438 22.98 17.46 -16.15
C THR A 438 24.19 17.25 -17.08
N GLY A 439 25.39 17.17 -16.51
CA GLY A 439 26.65 17.28 -17.24
C GLY A 439 26.92 18.70 -17.76
N SER A 440 28.16 18.93 -18.19
CA SER A 440 28.61 20.16 -18.83
C SER A 440 28.16 20.28 -20.30
N SER A 441 26.87 20.06 -20.59
CA SER A 441 26.27 20.29 -21.91
C SER A 441 25.45 21.58 -21.90
N ALA A 442 25.61 22.42 -22.94
CA ALA A 442 24.88 23.68 -23.08
C ALA A 442 23.44 23.45 -23.59
N SER A 443 22.53 24.38 -23.30
CA SER A 443 21.12 24.32 -23.66
C SER A 443 20.43 23.00 -23.27
N TYR A 444 20.77 22.46 -22.09
CA TYR A 444 20.14 21.25 -21.56
C TYR A 444 18.70 21.56 -21.16
N SER A 445 17.74 20.77 -21.65
CA SER A 445 16.31 20.94 -21.39
C SER A 445 15.77 20.09 -20.23
N VAL A 446 14.81 20.64 -19.48
CA VAL A 446 13.99 19.96 -18.46
C VAL A 446 12.51 20.34 -18.62
N VAL A 447 11.60 19.44 -18.25
CA VAL A 447 10.19 19.80 -18.03
C VAL A 447 10.04 20.34 -16.62
N CYS A 448 9.62 21.59 -16.47
CA CYS A 448 9.17 22.13 -15.20
C CYS A 448 7.72 21.70 -14.95
N LEU A 449 7.49 20.88 -13.92
CA LEU A 449 6.17 20.43 -13.49
C LEU A 449 5.43 21.47 -12.65
N ASN A 450 6.09 22.56 -12.27
CA ASN A 450 5.49 23.72 -11.63
C ASN A 450 6.10 25.03 -12.16
N SER A 451 5.30 26.10 -12.14
CA SER A 451 5.70 27.46 -12.55
C SER A 451 6.50 28.22 -11.49
N GLU A 452 6.35 27.83 -10.22
CA GLU A 452 6.94 28.50 -9.06
C GLU A 452 8.01 27.64 -8.39
N THR A 453 9.03 28.27 -7.78
CA THR A 453 10.14 27.54 -7.17
C THR A 453 9.89 27.25 -5.69
N LYS A 454 10.15 26.02 -5.26
CA LYS A 454 10.18 25.63 -3.83
C LYS A 454 11.62 25.68 -3.37
N ASN A 455 11.95 26.53 -2.39
CA ASN A 455 13.31 26.71 -1.86
C ASN A 455 14.39 26.99 -2.94
N SER A 456 14.06 27.75 -3.99
CA SER A 456 14.92 27.94 -5.18
C SER A 456 15.17 26.66 -6.01
N PHE A 457 14.22 25.73 -6.04
CA PHE A 457 14.19 24.60 -6.97
C PHE A 457 12.89 24.55 -7.76
N TYR A 458 12.96 24.19 -9.04
CA TYR A 458 11.79 23.72 -9.80
C TYR A 458 11.56 22.22 -9.52
N LYS A 459 10.30 21.80 -9.41
CA LYS A 459 9.90 20.38 -9.52
C LYS A 459 9.98 20.03 -11.01
N ILE A 460 10.74 19.00 -11.37
CA ILE A 460 10.94 18.59 -12.77
C ILE A 460 10.58 17.13 -12.97
N GLN A 461 10.18 16.78 -14.19
CA GLN A 461 10.11 15.38 -14.60
C GLN A 461 11.53 14.84 -14.74
N SER A 462 11.83 13.68 -14.15
CA SER A 462 13.19 13.11 -14.17
C SER A 462 13.44 12.36 -15.47
N ASP A 463 14.50 12.72 -16.20
CA ASP A 463 14.98 11.97 -17.38
C ASP A 463 15.22 10.49 -17.02
N ALA A 464 15.82 10.25 -15.86
CA ALA A 464 16.12 8.92 -15.35
C ALA A 464 14.89 8.13 -14.88
N VAL A 465 14.88 6.82 -15.15
CA VAL A 465 14.12 5.84 -14.35
C VAL A 465 14.69 5.83 -12.93
N LEU A 466 13.87 6.04 -11.92
CA LEU A 466 14.29 6.07 -10.51
C LEU A 466 13.97 4.77 -9.79
N ASN A 467 14.66 4.51 -8.67
CA ASN A 467 14.21 3.50 -7.70
C ASN A 467 12.99 4.00 -6.90
N SER A 468 12.22 3.09 -6.30
CA SER A 468 10.96 3.39 -5.60
C SER A 468 11.11 4.37 -4.43
N SER A 469 12.29 4.42 -3.79
CA SER A 469 12.62 5.36 -2.72
C SER A 469 13.05 6.75 -3.21
N ARG A 470 13.12 6.97 -4.53
CA ARG A 470 13.71 8.16 -5.21
C ARG A 470 15.09 8.54 -4.66
N THR A 471 15.95 7.56 -4.34
CA THR A 471 17.32 7.78 -3.84
C THR A 471 18.41 7.59 -4.91
N GLY A 472 18.07 7.03 -6.06
CA GLY A 472 19.02 6.86 -7.17
C GLY A 472 18.37 6.37 -8.47
N VAL A 473 19.17 6.36 -9.54
CA VAL A 473 18.78 5.88 -10.88
C VAL A 473 18.73 4.35 -10.91
N ASN A 474 17.68 3.78 -11.50
CA ASN A 474 17.55 2.35 -11.74
C ASN A 474 17.82 2.00 -13.22
N SER A 475 19.10 1.89 -13.59
CA SER A 475 19.53 1.53 -14.96
C SER A 475 19.10 0.13 -15.43
N SER A 476 18.54 -0.71 -14.57
CA SER A 476 18.17 -2.10 -14.93
C SER A 476 16.82 -2.20 -15.63
N SER A 477 15.95 -1.20 -15.48
CA SER A 477 14.60 -1.19 -16.04
C SER A 477 14.38 0.02 -16.94
N GLY A 478 13.58 -0.15 -17.99
CA GLY A 478 13.04 0.96 -18.76
C GLY A 478 11.66 1.44 -18.28
N ASN A 479 11.00 0.70 -17.38
CA ASN A 479 9.64 1.00 -16.93
C ASN A 479 9.60 2.34 -16.21
N TYR A 480 8.63 3.19 -16.54
CA TYR A 480 8.59 4.58 -16.07
C TYR A 480 7.19 4.95 -15.56
N SER A 481 7.12 5.66 -14.43
CA SER A 481 5.88 6.21 -13.87
C SER A 481 6.04 7.73 -13.77
N PHE A 482 5.22 8.47 -14.51
CA PHE A 482 5.29 9.94 -14.54
C PHE A 482 5.07 10.55 -13.15
N ASP A 483 4.09 10.04 -12.42
CA ASP A 483 3.66 10.54 -11.11
C ASP A 483 4.74 10.38 -10.02
N SER A 484 5.53 9.31 -10.09
CA SER A 484 6.57 9.00 -9.10
C SER A 484 7.99 9.40 -9.52
N MET A 485 8.29 9.49 -10.81
CA MET A 485 9.64 9.76 -11.31
C MET A 485 9.88 11.26 -11.58
N TYR A 486 9.61 12.07 -10.56
CA TYR A 486 9.97 13.49 -10.51
C TYR A 486 11.21 13.73 -9.63
N ALA A 487 11.88 14.85 -9.89
CA ALA A 487 13.07 15.32 -9.21
C ALA A 487 13.05 16.85 -9.04
N TYR A 488 14.15 17.43 -8.54
CA TYR A 488 14.29 18.87 -8.37
C TYR A 488 15.63 19.38 -8.93
N ILE A 489 15.61 20.57 -9.55
CA ILE A 489 16.80 21.26 -10.08
C ILE A 489 16.81 22.73 -9.60
N HIS A 490 18.00 23.25 -9.26
CA HIS A 490 18.13 24.59 -8.66
C HIS A 490 17.88 25.69 -9.71
N SER A 491 17.03 26.67 -9.37
CA SER A 491 16.45 27.63 -10.32
C SER A 491 17.47 28.57 -10.95
N ASP A 492 18.54 28.91 -10.24
CA ASP A 492 19.58 29.86 -10.70
C ASP A 492 20.27 29.41 -12.01
N TYR A 493 20.19 28.12 -12.33
CA TYR A 493 20.77 27.55 -13.55
C TYR A 493 19.73 27.28 -14.66
N VAL A 494 18.43 27.47 -14.42
CA VAL A 494 17.35 27.05 -15.33
C VAL A 494 16.45 28.21 -15.67
N ILE A 495 16.45 28.60 -16.94
CA ILE A 495 15.63 29.67 -17.49
C ILE A 495 14.41 29.03 -18.18
N PRO A 496 13.17 29.27 -17.72
CA PRO A 496 11.96 28.92 -18.49
C PRO A 496 11.94 29.69 -19.81
N VAL A 497 11.80 28.98 -20.94
CA VAL A 497 11.86 29.57 -22.30
C VAL A 497 10.50 29.63 -23.01
N ASN A 498 9.52 28.84 -22.53
CA ASN A 498 8.10 29.01 -22.80
C ASN A 498 7.32 28.95 -21.47
N SER A 499 5.99 28.89 -21.54
CA SER A 499 5.14 28.59 -20.39
C SER A 499 4.02 27.66 -20.86
N GLY A 500 3.90 26.50 -20.23
CA GLY A 500 2.97 25.46 -20.62
C GLY A 500 1.51 25.84 -20.35
N THR A 501 0.62 25.44 -21.24
CA THR A 501 -0.83 25.46 -21.02
C THR A 501 -1.28 24.37 -20.04
N ASP A 502 -0.51 23.29 -19.90
CA ASP A 502 -0.60 22.28 -18.84
C ASP A 502 0.05 22.79 -17.53
N THR A 503 -0.07 24.09 -17.27
CA THR A 503 0.16 24.67 -15.94
C THR A 503 -1.08 24.43 -15.08
N SER A 504 -1.35 23.16 -14.80
CA SER A 504 -1.84 22.82 -13.48
C SER A 504 -0.80 23.34 -12.48
N GLN A 505 -1.08 24.49 -11.86
CA GLN A 505 -0.85 24.53 -10.43
C GLN A 505 -1.55 23.29 -9.86
N GLU A 506 -0.84 22.47 -9.10
CA GLU A 506 -1.56 21.57 -8.20
C GLU A 506 -2.43 22.50 -7.33
N PRO A 507 -3.78 22.34 -7.31
CA PRO A 507 -4.51 22.79 -6.13
C PRO A 507 -3.87 22.03 -4.97
N ASP A 508 -3.41 22.72 -3.91
CA ASP A 508 -2.44 22.21 -2.92
C ASP A 508 -2.79 20.77 -2.46
N SER A 509 -2.23 19.79 -3.17
CA SER A 509 -2.69 18.40 -3.10
C SER A 509 -1.74 17.67 -2.17
N GLU A 510 -2.10 17.70 -0.89
CA GLU A 510 -1.39 16.89 0.09
C GLU A 510 -1.34 15.45 -0.44
N PRO A 511 -0.14 14.83 -0.43
CA PRO A 511 0.12 13.61 -1.17
C PRO A 511 -0.92 12.55 -0.80
N VAL A 512 -1.50 11.89 -1.81
CA VAL A 512 -2.65 10.99 -1.62
C VAL A 512 -2.35 9.99 -0.51
N THR A 513 -3.02 10.18 0.64
CA THR A 513 -2.71 9.51 1.90
C THR A 513 -3.84 8.57 2.26
N LEU A 514 -3.51 7.51 3.00
CA LEU A 514 -4.50 6.62 3.59
C LEU A 514 -5.35 7.41 4.60
N SER A 515 -6.59 7.72 4.20
CA SER A 515 -7.52 8.54 5.00
C SER A 515 -8.17 7.70 6.09
N SER A 516 -8.67 6.51 5.74
CA SER A 516 -9.23 5.54 6.67
C SER A 516 -9.17 4.11 6.10
N ILE A 517 -9.51 3.12 6.93
CA ILE A 517 -10.00 1.83 6.46
C ILE A 517 -11.42 1.61 6.98
N LYS A 518 -12.21 0.83 6.26
CA LYS A 518 -13.57 0.43 6.65
C LYS A 518 -13.70 -1.08 6.51
N ILE A 519 -14.24 -1.73 7.55
CA ILE A 519 -14.75 -3.10 7.45
C ILE A 519 -16.03 -3.04 6.62
N THR A 520 -16.01 -3.67 5.45
CA THR A 520 -17.12 -3.69 4.47
C THR A 520 -17.90 -4.99 4.50
N THR A 521 -17.38 -6.01 5.17
CA THR A 521 -18.13 -7.21 5.61
C THR A 521 -17.51 -7.67 6.94
N PRO A 522 -18.28 -7.87 8.02
CA PRO A 522 -17.76 -8.41 9.28
C PRO A 522 -17.32 -9.88 9.12
N PRO A 523 -16.54 -10.45 10.07
CA PRO A 523 -16.23 -11.87 10.09
C PRO A 523 -17.46 -12.73 10.42
N GLU A 524 -17.40 -14.00 10.05
CA GLU A 524 -18.44 -15.01 10.31
C GLU A 524 -18.60 -15.36 11.81
N LYS A 525 -17.52 -15.24 12.61
CA LYS A 525 -17.56 -15.45 14.07
C LYS A 525 -17.33 -14.12 14.81
N THR A 526 -18.34 -13.68 15.56
CA THR A 526 -18.30 -12.48 16.43
C THR A 526 -18.44 -12.80 17.92
N VAL A 527 -18.97 -13.98 18.27
CA VAL A 527 -19.08 -14.47 19.66
C VAL A 527 -18.00 -15.53 19.91
N TYR A 528 -17.32 -15.44 21.04
CA TYR A 528 -16.15 -16.23 21.44
C TYR A 528 -16.25 -16.64 22.92
N THR A 529 -15.44 -17.61 23.34
CA THR A 529 -15.24 -17.97 24.76
C THR A 529 -13.85 -17.53 25.21
N GLU A 530 -13.66 -17.17 26.48
CA GLU A 530 -12.33 -16.79 26.99
C GLU A 530 -11.26 -17.86 26.70
N GLY A 531 -10.14 -17.42 26.14
CA GLY A 531 -9.07 -18.28 25.61
C GLY A 531 -9.10 -18.51 24.10
N ASP A 532 -10.22 -18.23 23.42
CA ASP A 532 -10.31 -18.30 21.94
C ASP A 532 -9.32 -17.36 21.25
N LYS A 533 -9.07 -17.58 19.95
CA LYS A 533 -8.46 -16.60 19.04
C LYS A 533 -9.48 -16.02 18.07
N PHE A 534 -9.30 -14.76 17.70
CA PHE A 534 -10.13 -14.08 16.69
C PHE A 534 -10.03 -14.78 15.31
N ASN A 535 -11.18 -15.05 14.69
CA ASN A 535 -11.28 -15.64 13.36
C ASN A 535 -11.76 -14.60 12.35
N ALA A 536 -10.88 -14.22 11.42
CA ALA A 536 -11.14 -13.24 10.38
C ALA A 536 -11.87 -13.79 9.13
N SER A 537 -12.32 -15.05 9.14
CA SER A 537 -13.04 -15.67 8.01
C SER A 537 -14.31 -14.90 7.63
N GLY A 538 -14.58 -14.76 6.33
CA GLY A 538 -15.67 -13.94 5.78
C GLY A 538 -15.44 -12.41 5.77
N MET A 539 -14.53 -11.90 6.60
CA MET A 539 -14.31 -10.45 6.75
C MET A 539 -13.76 -9.81 5.46
N LYS A 540 -14.19 -8.57 5.16
CA LYS A 540 -13.66 -7.73 4.08
C LYS A 540 -13.31 -6.34 4.58
N VAL A 541 -12.18 -5.81 4.11
CA VAL A 541 -11.66 -4.50 4.53
C VAL A 541 -11.25 -3.67 3.32
N THR A 542 -11.81 -2.47 3.23
CA THR A 542 -11.56 -1.52 2.14
C THR A 542 -10.80 -0.30 2.69
N ALA A 543 -9.66 0.02 2.09
CA ALA A 543 -8.95 1.28 2.33
C ALA A 543 -9.61 2.42 1.55
N ILE A 544 -9.59 3.62 2.14
CA ILE A 544 -10.12 4.85 1.56
C ILE A 544 -9.01 5.91 1.63
N PHE A 545 -8.67 6.49 0.49
CA PHE A 545 -7.59 7.49 0.36
C PHE A 545 -8.13 8.92 0.36
N SER A 546 -7.24 9.91 0.52
CA SER A 546 -7.62 11.33 0.62
C SER A 546 -8.17 11.96 -0.66
N ASP A 547 -8.02 11.28 -1.81
CA ASP A 547 -8.65 11.61 -3.09
C ASP A 547 -10.04 10.98 -3.29
N GLY A 548 -10.49 10.16 -2.32
CA GLY A 548 -11.73 9.39 -2.39
C GLY A 548 -11.62 8.06 -3.12
N SER A 549 -10.43 7.67 -3.60
CA SER A 549 -10.20 6.34 -4.18
C SER A 549 -10.23 5.24 -3.10
N THR A 550 -10.47 3.99 -3.54
CA THR A 550 -10.65 2.83 -2.63
C THR A 550 -9.93 1.59 -3.12
N GLU A 551 -9.36 0.81 -2.19
CA GLU A 551 -8.64 -0.44 -2.47
C GLU A 551 -9.14 -1.57 -1.54
N ASP A 552 -9.29 -2.80 -2.05
CA ASP A 552 -9.45 -3.98 -1.19
C ASP A 552 -8.10 -4.34 -0.56
N VAL A 553 -8.03 -4.24 0.77
CA VAL A 553 -6.82 -4.50 1.57
C VAL A 553 -7.01 -5.69 2.51
N THR A 554 -8.04 -6.51 2.31
CA THR A 554 -8.42 -7.63 3.19
C THR A 554 -7.25 -8.59 3.45
N SER A 555 -6.43 -8.91 2.44
CA SER A 555 -5.24 -9.77 2.56
C SER A 555 -3.99 -9.06 3.11
N LYS A 556 -4.11 -7.79 3.52
CA LYS A 556 -3.00 -6.90 3.92
C LYS A 556 -3.18 -6.28 5.31
N VAL A 557 -4.29 -6.58 6.01
CA VAL A 557 -4.53 -6.08 7.38
C VAL A 557 -3.78 -6.90 8.43
N THR A 558 -3.59 -6.31 9.60
CA THR A 558 -3.05 -6.95 10.80
C THR A 558 -4.01 -6.77 11.97
N TYR A 559 -4.16 -7.80 12.79
CA TYR A 559 -5.01 -7.83 13.99
C TYR A 559 -4.31 -8.67 15.08
N THR A 560 -4.93 -8.81 16.26
CA THR A 560 -4.33 -9.59 17.36
C THR A 560 -4.35 -11.10 17.08
N ASP A 561 -3.25 -11.77 17.43
CA ASP A 561 -3.14 -13.24 17.48
C ASP A 561 -3.00 -13.74 18.94
N GLN A 562 -3.36 -12.89 19.91
CA GLN A 562 -3.46 -13.28 21.32
C GLN A 562 -4.80 -13.98 21.61
N ALA A 563 -4.82 -14.77 22.68
CA ALA A 563 -6.04 -15.31 23.24
C ALA A 563 -6.92 -14.18 23.81
N LEU A 564 -8.22 -14.26 23.55
CA LEU A 564 -9.24 -13.27 23.93
C LEU A 564 -9.64 -13.43 25.40
N LYS A 565 -9.96 -12.30 26.04
CA LYS A 565 -10.41 -12.19 27.43
C LYS A 565 -11.83 -11.67 27.51
N ILE A 566 -12.48 -11.88 28.65
CA ILE A 566 -13.83 -11.35 28.93
C ILE A 566 -13.90 -9.81 28.75
N THR A 567 -12.79 -9.11 28.97
CA THR A 567 -12.68 -7.65 28.80
C THR A 567 -12.60 -7.18 27.33
N ASP A 568 -12.40 -8.08 26.38
CA ASP A 568 -12.10 -7.74 25.00
C ASP A 568 -13.40 -7.61 24.18
N THR A 569 -14.00 -6.42 24.20
CA THR A 569 -15.26 -6.10 23.49
C THR A 569 -15.07 -5.83 21.99
N ASP A 570 -13.83 -5.67 21.52
CA ASP A 570 -13.54 -5.44 20.11
C ASP A 570 -12.14 -5.91 19.69
N ILE A 571 -11.96 -6.02 18.38
CA ILE A 571 -10.69 -6.29 17.72
C ILE A 571 -10.33 -5.10 16.83
N THR A 572 -9.21 -4.46 17.16
CA THR A 572 -8.60 -3.43 16.30
C THR A 572 -7.96 -4.07 15.07
N ILE A 573 -8.57 -3.86 13.91
CA ILE A 573 -8.02 -4.16 12.59
C ILE A 573 -7.13 -2.98 12.17
N SER A 574 -5.91 -3.25 11.71
CA SER A 574 -4.91 -2.25 11.32
C SER A 574 -4.47 -2.46 9.86
N TYR A 575 -4.33 -1.38 9.11
CA TYR A 575 -3.67 -1.37 7.79
C TYR A 575 -2.62 -0.26 7.75
N LYS A 576 -1.48 -0.55 7.13
CA LYS A 576 -0.36 0.39 7.00
C LYS A 576 0.14 0.46 5.57
N THR A 577 0.28 1.68 5.06
CA THR A 577 0.97 1.96 3.79
C THR A 577 1.96 3.10 3.97
N GLY A 578 3.20 2.89 3.50
CA GLY A 578 4.34 3.77 3.81
C GLY A 578 4.51 3.97 5.33
N ASN A 579 4.38 5.21 5.78
CA ASN A 579 4.44 5.59 7.20
C ASN A 579 3.07 5.79 7.86
N VAL A 580 1.97 5.69 7.13
CA VAL A 580 0.61 5.92 7.66
C VAL A 580 -0.04 4.60 8.02
N THR A 581 -0.46 4.47 9.29
CA THR A 581 -1.34 3.40 9.76
C THR A 581 -2.74 3.98 9.98
N LYS A 582 -3.78 3.24 9.59
CA LYS A 582 -5.17 3.50 9.97
C LYS A 582 -5.80 2.22 10.52
N THR A 583 -6.78 2.39 11.40
CA THR A 583 -7.47 1.29 12.06
C THR A 583 -8.97 1.35 11.80
N ALA A 584 -9.62 0.19 11.92
CA ALA A 584 -11.05 0.01 12.09
C ALA A 584 -11.28 -0.97 13.24
N VAL A 585 -12.49 -0.96 13.80
CA VAL A 585 -12.83 -1.74 15.00
C VAL A 585 -13.90 -2.76 14.64
N GLN A 586 -13.65 -4.03 14.94
CA GLN A 586 -14.63 -5.10 14.84
C GLN A 586 -15.12 -5.48 16.23
N THR A 587 -16.35 -5.10 16.59
CA THR A 587 -16.98 -5.51 17.84
C THR A 587 -17.10 -7.03 17.91
N ILE A 588 -16.84 -7.60 19.10
CA ILE A 588 -17.00 -9.01 19.42
C ILE A 588 -17.63 -9.16 20.81
N THR A 589 -17.99 -10.39 21.18
CA THR A 589 -18.42 -10.74 22.54
C THR A 589 -17.64 -11.95 23.02
N VAL A 590 -17.03 -11.86 24.20
CA VAL A 590 -16.29 -12.97 24.82
C VAL A 590 -17.02 -13.41 26.08
N LYS A 591 -17.60 -14.61 26.06
CA LYS A 591 -18.23 -15.23 27.23
C LYS A 591 -17.13 -15.71 28.19
N GLU A 592 -17.35 -15.59 29.50
CA GLU A 592 -16.50 -16.24 30.51
C GLU A 592 -16.51 -17.76 30.28
N LYS A 593 -15.34 -18.38 30.43
CA LYS A 593 -15.20 -19.82 30.25
C LYS A 593 -15.75 -20.55 31.47
N ALA A 594 -16.55 -21.60 31.24
CA ALA A 594 -17.01 -22.51 32.28
C ALA A 594 -15.84 -23.09 33.10
N GLU A 595 -15.93 -22.98 34.43
CA GLU A 595 -15.02 -23.61 35.39
C GLU A 595 -15.79 -23.97 36.67
N ILE A 596 -15.96 -25.26 36.97
CA ILE A 596 -16.47 -25.72 38.27
C ILE A 596 -15.41 -25.41 39.32
N THR A 597 -15.71 -24.62 40.35
CA THR A 597 -14.78 -24.32 41.44
C THR A 597 -14.84 -25.38 42.53
N SER A 598 -16.04 -25.74 43.01
CA SER A 598 -16.25 -26.73 44.08
C SER A 598 -17.58 -27.49 43.96
N VAL A 599 -17.63 -28.65 44.63
CA VAL A 599 -18.84 -29.47 44.86
C VAL A 599 -18.91 -29.72 46.37
N LYS A 600 -20.12 -29.64 46.97
CA LYS A 600 -20.38 -29.87 48.40
C LYS A 600 -21.69 -30.67 48.56
N VAL A 601 -21.82 -31.42 49.67
CA VAL A 601 -23.03 -32.22 49.99
C VAL A 601 -23.49 -31.94 51.43
N ASN A 602 -24.80 -31.88 51.65
CA ASN A 602 -25.45 -31.68 52.94
C ASN A 602 -26.55 -32.76 53.16
N PRO A 603 -26.74 -33.30 54.39
CA PRO A 603 -25.91 -33.11 55.58
C PRO A 603 -24.49 -33.69 55.41
N ALA A 604 -23.50 -33.00 56.00
CA ALA A 604 -22.09 -33.39 55.91
C ALA A 604 -21.74 -34.67 56.69
N GLU A 605 -22.50 -34.96 57.75
CA GLU A 605 -22.52 -36.22 58.50
C GLU A 605 -23.95 -36.50 58.95
N ILE A 606 -24.38 -37.77 58.98
CA ILE A 606 -25.70 -38.19 59.50
C ILE A 606 -25.65 -39.65 59.99
N THR A 607 -26.58 -40.01 60.88
CA THR A 607 -26.85 -41.40 61.29
C THR A 607 -28.26 -41.79 60.85
N LEU A 608 -28.41 -42.94 60.19
CA LEU A 608 -29.69 -43.50 59.75
C LEU A 608 -29.88 -44.92 60.32
N GLU A 609 -31.12 -45.36 60.53
CA GLU A 609 -31.45 -46.75 60.83
C GLU A 609 -31.61 -47.63 59.59
N GLN A 610 -31.47 -48.95 59.79
CA GLN A 610 -31.84 -49.96 58.80
C GLN A 610 -33.32 -49.80 58.37
N GLY A 611 -33.53 -49.57 57.07
CA GLY A 611 -34.85 -49.34 56.45
C GLY A 611 -35.21 -47.87 56.19
N GLU A 612 -34.36 -46.91 56.55
CA GLU A 612 -34.60 -45.47 56.35
C GLU A 612 -34.12 -44.96 54.98
N GLN A 613 -34.63 -43.78 54.58
CA GLN A 613 -34.27 -43.07 53.35
C GLN A 613 -34.00 -41.59 53.65
N LYS A 614 -33.01 -40.97 52.99
CA LYS A 614 -32.77 -39.52 53.01
C LYS A 614 -32.23 -39.06 51.66
N THR A 615 -32.85 -38.02 51.09
CA THR A 615 -32.31 -37.23 49.97
C THR A 615 -31.18 -36.34 50.48
N PHE A 616 -30.06 -36.29 49.78
CA PHE A 616 -28.93 -35.42 50.11
C PHE A 616 -28.88 -34.21 49.18
N GLY A 617 -28.75 -33.02 49.76
CA GLY A 617 -28.62 -31.78 49.01
C GLY A 617 -27.20 -31.62 48.46
N VAL A 618 -27.08 -31.19 47.20
CA VAL A 618 -25.79 -30.92 46.55
C VAL A 618 -25.66 -29.44 46.19
N SER A 619 -24.47 -28.88 46.42
CA SER A 619 -24.09 -27.54 45.96
C SER A 619 -22.95 -27.67 44.95
N VAL A 620 -23.05 -26.98 43.83
CA VAL A 620 -22.03 -26.94 42.77
C VAL A 620 -21.79 -25.47 42.43
N ALA A 621 -20.58 -24.98 42.73
CA ALA A 621 -20.19 -23.60 42.48
C ALA A 621 -19.17 -23.53 41.35
N GLY A 622 -19.17 -22.43 40.59
CA GLY A 622 -18.37 -22.29 39.37
C GLY A 622 -18.25 -20.85 38.87
N LYS A 623 -17.83 -20.73 37.61
CA LYS A 623 -17.70 -19.49 36.82
C LYS A 623 -18.14 -19.73 35.38
N GLY A 624 -18.48 -18.67 34.66
CA GLY A 624 -19.09 -18.76 33.34
C GLY A 624 -20.46 -19.43 33.38
N ASP A 625 -20.91 -19.96 32.24
CA ASP A 625 -22.12 -20.79 32.16
C ASP A 625 -21.73 -22.26 32.33
N PHE A 626 -22.00 -22.83 33.51
CA PHE A 626 -21.64 -24.20 33.90
C PHE A 626 -22.87 -25.01 34.34
N SER A 627 -22.72 -26.34 34.37
CA SER A 627 -23.73 -27.29 34.84
C SER A 627 -23.64 -27.57 36.34
N THR A 628 -24.79 -27.65 37.01
CA THR A 628 -24.90 -28.07 38.42
C THR A 628 -25.18 -29.57 38.57
N GLU A 629 -25.13 -30.35 37.48
CA GLU A 629 -25.37 -31.79 37.53
C GLU A 629 -24.21 -32.58 38.15
N VAL A 630 -24.57 -33.60 38.92
CA VAL A 630 -23.65 -34.57 39.52
C VAL A 630 -24.04 -36.01 39.20
N GLU A 631 -23.05 -36.89 39.19
CA GLU A 631 -23.21 -38.34 39.25
C GLU A 631 -23.06 -38.78 40.72
N TRP A 632 -24.04 -39.53 41.23
CA TRP A 632 -24.04 -40.04 42.60
C TRP A 632 -23.52 -41.47 42.67
N SER A 633 -22.89 -41.82 43.78
CA SER A 633 -22.44 -43.19 44.05
C SER A 633 -22.43 -43.49 45.56
N VAL A 634 -22.69 -44.75 45.93
CA VAL A 634 -22.56 -45.25 47.31
C VAL A 634 -21.49 -46.34 47.35
N SER A 635 -20.77 -46.44 48.47
CA SER A 635 -19.66 -47.38 48.66
C SER A 635 -19.50 -47.79 50.11
N GLY A 636 -18.92 -48.97 50.35
CA GLY A 636 -18.73 -49.54 51.70
C GLY A 636 -19.96 -50.29 52.25
N ASN A 637 -21.09 -50.23 51.54
CA ASN A 637 -22.28 -51.05 51.76
C ASN A 637 -21.96 -52.54 51.61
N LYS A 638 -22.73 -53.38 52.30
CA LYS A 638 -22.65 -54.86 52.23
C LYS A 638 -23.94 -55.49 51.71
N SER A 639 -25.04 -54.75 51.67
CA SER A 639 -26.24 -55.11 50.92
C SER A 639 -26.22 -54.46 49.54
N GLU A 640 -26.55 -55.26 48.52
CA GLU A 640 -26.77 -54.78 47.15
C GLU A 640 -28.06 -53.91 47.04
N ASN A 641 -28.93 -53.97 48.07
CA ASN A 641 -30.14 -53.15 48.15
C ASN A 641 -29.91 -51.79 48.87
N THR A 642 -28.72 -51.56 49.43
CA THR A 642 -28.32 -50.23 49.93
C THR A 642 -27.83 -49.41 48.75
N VAL A 643 -28.69 -48.53 48.23
CA VAL A 643 -28.47 -47.80 46.98
C VAL A 643 -28.69 -46.30 47.17
N ILE A 644 -28.04 -45.50 46.34
CA ILE A 644 -28.37 -44.09 46.11
C ILE A 644 -28.81 -43.94 44.66
N ASP A 645 -29.83 -43.14 44.39
CA ASP A 645 -30.29 -42.83 43.03
C ASP A 645 -29.63 -41.56 42.46
N ASP A 646 -29.90 -41.28 41.18
CA ASP A 646 -29.33 -40.13 40.46
C ASP A 646 -29.78 -38.77 41.02
N ASN A 647 -30.78 -38.75 41.92
CA ASN A 647 -31.27 -37.57 42.63
C ASN A 647 -30.67 -37.40 44.03
N GLY A 648 -29.77 -38.30 44.44
CA GLY A 648 -29.09 -38.25 45.74
C GLY A 648 -29.88 -38.87 46.89
N LYS A 649 -30.94 -39.64 46.61
CA LYS A 649 -31.74 -40.31 47.63
C LYS A 649 -31.13 -41.65 48.03
N LEU A 650 -30.47 -41.67 49.18
CA LEU A 650 -29.93 -42.88 49.80
C LEU A 650 -31.05 -43.69 50.44
N THR A 651 -31.07 -45.00 50.18
CA THR A 651 -31.90 -45.99 50.86
C THR A 651 -31.01 -46.96 51.62
N ILE A 652 -31.19 -47.08 52.94
CA ILE A 652 -30.49 -48.07 53.76
C ILE A 652 -31.32 -49.35 53.82
N SER A 653 -30.81 -50.46 53.27
CA SER A 653 -31.55 -51.72 53.31
C SER A 653 -31.69 -52.28 54.73
N SER A 654 -32.79 -53.00 54.99
CA SER A 654 -33.04 -53.68 56.27
C SER A 654 -32.02 -54.76 56.62
N ASP A 655 -31.28 -55.27 55.63
CA ASP A 655 -30.22 -56.29 55.79
C ASP A 655 -28.79 -55.71 55.76
N GLU A 656 -28.64 -54.37 55.68
CA GLU A 656 -27.33 -53.73 55.66
C GLU A 656 -26.56 -54.00 56.96
N SER A 657 -25.28 -54.37 56.85
CA SER A 657 -24.43 -54.81 57.95
C SER A 657 -23.07 -54.11 58.01
N ALA A 658 -22.84 -53.10 57.17
CA ALA A 658 -21.86 -52.05 57.40
C ALA A 658 -22.15 -51.27 58.70
N GLU A 659 -21.14 -50.58 59.22
CA GLU A 659 -21.27 -49.65 60.36
C GLU A 659 -21.38 -48.20 59.86
N SER A 660 -20.85 -47.93 58.66
CA SER A 660 -21.10 -46.73 57.88
C SER A 660 -20.98 -47.03 56.38
N VAL A 661 -21.56 -46.17 55.55
CA VAL A 661 -21.36 -46.15 54.09
C VAL A 661 -20.92 -44.75 53.66
N THR A 662 -20.17 -44.67 52.56
CA THR A 662 -19.71 -43.40 51.99
C THR A 662 -20.46 -43.14 50.70
N ILE A 663 -21.24 -42.06 50.66
CA ILE A 663 -21.81 -41.51 49.43
C ILE A 663 -20.85 -40.49 48.82
N LYS A 664 -20.92 -40.31 47.50
CA LYS A 664 -20.11 -39.35 46.74
C LYS A 664 -20.91 -38.74 45.59
N ALA A 665 -20.87 -37.42 45.47
CA ALA A 665 -21.34 -36.66 44.32
C ALA A 665 -20.13 -36.16 43.50
N VAL A 666 -20.15 -36.36 42.18
CA VAL A 666 -19.09 -35.94 41.24
C VAL A 666 -19.70 -35.05 40.16
N SER A 667 -19.13 -33.88 39.85
CA SER A 667 -19.66 -33.06 38.74
C SER A 667 -19.57 -33.81 37.41
N LYS A 668 -20.66 -33.79 36.63
CA LYS A 668 -20.69 -34.38 35.28
C LYS A 668 -19.84 -33.59 34.28
N GLU A 669 -19.58 -32.30 34.56
CA GLU A 669 -18.78 -31.42 33.69
C GLU A 669 -17.28 -31.48 34.03
N ASP A 670 -16.92 -31.43 35.32
CA ASP A 670 -15.54 -31.63 35.80
C ASP A 670 -15.47 -32.79 36.80
N SER A 671 -15.17 -33.99 36.29
CA SER A 671 -15.03 -35.20 37.10
C SER A 671 -13.90 -35.16 38.14
N SER A 672 -13.05 -34.12 38.14
CA SER A 672 -12.07 -33.87 39.21
C SER A 672 -12.70 -33.22 40.46
N LYS A 673 -13.89 -32.62 40.33
CA LYS A 673 -14.63 -31.96 41.42
C LYS A 673 -15.70 -32.89 41.98
N SER A 674 -15.59 -33.15 43.28
CA SER A 674 -16.51 -34.06 43.97
C SER A 674 -16.48 -33.85 45.48
N ALA A 675 -17.58 -34.16 46.15
CA ALA A 675 -17.67 -34.26 47.61
C ALA A 675 -18.12 -35.67 48.03
N SER A 676 -17.71 -36.08 49.24
CA SER A 676 -18.08 -37.35 49.85
C SER A 676 -18.60 -37.13 51.27
N VAL A 677 -19.60 -37.91 51.68
CA VAL A 677 -20.20 -37.87 53.03
C VAL A 677 -20.21 -39.29 53.61
N ILE A 678 -19.95 -39.39 54.93
CA ILE A 678 -20.03 -40.65 55.67
C ILE A 678 -21.37 -40.71 56.40
N VAL A 679 -22.13 -41.76 56.13
CA VAL A 679 -23.43 -42.05 56.74
C VAL A 679 -23.25 -43.20 57.72
N THR A 680 -23.50 -42.96 59.01
CA THR A 680 -23.42 -43.99 60.06
C THR A 680 -24.71 -44.81 60.12
N ILE A 681 -24.61 -46.13 60.28
CA ILE A 681 -25.76 -47.04 60.23
C ILE A 681 -26.06 -47.65 61.61
N LYS A 682 -27.25 -47.34 62.12
CA LYS A 682 -27.80 -47.84 63.38
C LYS A 682 -28.67 -49.08 63.13
N LYS A 683 -28.40 -50.17 63.86
CA LYS A 683 -29.08 -51.46 63.66
C LYS A 683 -30.40 -51.52 64.42
N LYS A 684 -31.46 -51.97 63.74
CA LYS A 684 -32.81 -52.07 64.30
C LYS A 684 -32.90 -53.33 65.16
N THR A 685 -33.01 -53.15 66.48
CA THR A 685 -32.96 -54.27 67.43
C THR A 685 -34.30 -54.99 67.50
N GLY A 686 -34.40 -56.16 66.88
CA GLY A 686 -35.63 -56.98 66.89
C GLY A 686 -35.81 -57.78 68.19
N GLU A 687 -37.07 -58.00 68.57
CA GLU A 687 -37.46 -58.85 69.70
C GLU A 687 -37.21 -60.35 69.44
N GLU A 688 -36.98 -61.13 70.50
CA GLU A 688 -36.59 -62.54 70.38
C GLU A 688 -37.75 -63.47 69.96
N GLN A 689 -37.44 -64.42 69.06
CA GLN A 689 -38.39 -65.43 68.59
C GLN A 689 -38.79 -66.45 69.65
N LYS A 690 -40.02 -66.97 69.55
CA LYS A 690 -40.30 -68.38 69.88
C LYS A 690 -41.20 -69.07 68.83
N PRO A 691 -41.05 -70.40 68.65
CA PRO A 691 -41.46 -71.06 67.40
C PRO A 691 -42.89 -71.61 67.42
N SER A 692 -43.49 -71.70 66.23
CA SER A 692 -44.75 -72.42 65.99
C SER A 692 -44.50 -73.90 65.65
N ASP A 693 -45.39 -74.76 66.14
CA ASP A 693 -45.49 -76.16 65.73
C ASP A 693 -46.59 -76.32 64.65
N LYS A 694 -46.74 -77.53 64.10
CA LYS A 694 -47.51 -77.83 62.87
C LYS A 694 -49.02 -78.14 63.14
N PRO A 695 -49.89 -78.46 62.16
CA PRO A 695 -50.93 -77.53 61.70
C PRO A 695 -52.39 -78.07 61.78
N GLN A 696 -53.35 -77.29 61.23
CA GLN A 696 -54.71 -77.62 60.75
C GLN A 696 -55.91 -76.96 61.49
N THR A 697 -56.52 -75.98 60.80
CA THR A 697 -57.92 -75.93 60.30
C THR A 697 -59.00 -76.90 60.87
N PRO A 698 -60.30 -76.54 60.79
CA PRO A 698 -60.93 -75.20 60.89
C PRO A 698 -62.20 -75.22 61.79
N ASP A 699 -62.92 -74.10 61.93
CA ASP A 699 -64.40 -74.07 61.84
C ASP A 699 -64.96 -72.62 61.86
N GLU A 700 -66.05 -72.41 61.13
CA GLU A 700 -66.91 -71.22 61.10
C GLU A 700 -68.21 -71.50 61.90
N PRO A 701 -69.14 -70.54 62.13
CA PRO A 701 -69.01 -69.07 62.09
C PRO A 701 -69.59 -68.38 63.35
N ASN A 702 -69.24 -67.12 63.63
CA ASN A 702 -70.23 -66.13 64.11
C ASN A 702 -69.80 -64.67 63.96
N ILE A 703 -70.79 -63.79 63.81
CA ILE A 703 -70.77 -62.32 63.93
C ILE A 703 -71.72 -62.00 65.11
N PRO A 704 -71.55 -60.97 65.98
CA PRO A 704 -70.76 -59.72 65.88
C PRO A 704 -69.58 -59.71 66.91
N GLU A 705 -68.88 -58.62 67.24
CA GLU A 705 -69.13 -57.16 67.11
C GLU A 705 -67.80 -56.36 67.08
N VAL A 706 -67.82 -55.14 66.55
CA VAL A 706 -66.62 -54.27 66.41
C VAL A 706 -66.43 -53.38 67.65
N PRO A 707 -65.20 -53.34 68.20
CA PRO A 707 -64.65 -52.14 68.83
C PRO A 707 -63.56 -51.53 67.94
N ASP A 708 -63.73 -50.24 67.63
CA ASP A 708 -62.76 -49.39 66.93
C ASP A 708 -61.58 -49.04 67.86
N ALA A 709 -60.40 -48.79 67.30
CA ALA A 709 -59.14 -48.59 68.04
C ALA A 709 -58.08 -47.76 67.28
N THR A 710 -58.47 -46.54 66.90
CA THR A 710 -57.59 -45.34 66.84
C THR A 710 -56.28 -45.44 66.05
N GLU A 711 -56.29 -44.89 64.84
CA GLU A 711 -55.10 -44.26 64.28
C GLU A 711 -54.75 -42.99 65.10
N THR A 712 -53.47 -42.66 65.22
CA THR A 712 -53.05 -41.34 65.71
C THR A 712 -53.16 -40.33 64.57
N GLU A 713 -54.10 -39.39 64.67
CA GLU A 713 -54.17 -38.23 63.78
C GLU A 713 -52.83 -37.48 63.80
N LYS A 714 -52.25 -37.25 62.62
CA LYS A 714 -51.22 -36.22 62.43
C LYS A 714 -51.92 -34.88 62.28
N ASP A 715 -51.32 -33.82 62.81
CA ASP A 715 -51.79 -32.47 62.54
C ASP A 715 -51.54 -32.11 61.06
N GLU A 716 -52.52 -31.45 60.43
CA GLU A 716 -52.39 -30.88 59.08
C GLU A 716 -52.51 -29.35 59.14
N LEU A 717 -51.48 -28.66 58.64
CA LEU A 717 -51.48 -27.22 58.42
C LEU A 717 -51.69 -26.95 56.93
N LYS A 718 -52.58 -26.01 56.60
CA LYS A 718 -52.99 -25.72 55.22
C LYS A 718 -53.01 -24.23 54.94
N ASP A 719 -52.36 -23.84 53.85
CA ASP A 719 -52.66 -22.58 53.18
C ASP A 719 -53.88 -22.74 52.27
N ASN A 720 -54.75 -21.74 52.24
CA ASN A 720 -56.00 -21.77 51.49
C ASN A 720 -55.90 -21.11 50.11
N ASP A 721 -54.90 -20.25 49.88
CA ASP A 721 -54.77 -19.50 48.64
C ASP A 721 -53.96 -20.29 47.60
N SER A 722 -52.81 -20.85 47.97
CA SER A 722 -52.05 -21.84 47.16
C SER A 722 -52.65 -23.25 47.23
N GLY A 723 -53.31 -23.58 48.34
CA GLY A 723 -53.84 -24.92 48.62
C GLY A 723 -52.81 -25.94 49.14
N ILE A 724 -51.54 -25.55 49.31
CA ILE A 724 -50.45 -26.38 49.85
C ILE A 724 -50.73 -26.79 51.30
N THR A 725 -50.36 -28.02 51.67
CA THR A 725 -50.48 -28.53 53.06
C THR A 725 -49.18 -29.17 53.58
N LEU A 726 -48.99 -29.08 54.89
CA LEU A 726 -47.94 -29.76 55.66
C LEU A 726 -48.62 -30.70 56.68
N SER A 727 -48.29 -31.99 56.64
CA SER A 727 -48.81 -32.99 57.58
C SER A 727 -47.70 -33.62 58.41
N GLY A 728 -47.81 -33.56 59.75
CA GLY A 728 -46.71 -33.90 60.64
C GLY A 728 -47.01 -33.74 62.14
N ASN A 729 -45.94 -33.66 62.92
CA ASN A 729 -45.99 -33.34 64.36
C ASN A 729 -45.47 -31.91 64.53
N PHE A 730 -46.33 -30.96 64.93
CA PHE A 730 -45.99 -29.54 65.03
C PHE A 730 -46.04 -29.04 66.49
N SER A 731 -45.29 -27.97 66.78
CA SER A 731 -45.41 -27.23 68.03
C SER A 731 -46.80 -26.61 68.21
N GLU A 732 -47.35 -26.62 69.44
CA GLU A 732 -48.66 -26.03 69.75
C GLU A 732 -48.77 -24.58 69.24
N GLY A 733 -49.74 -24.33 68.35
CA GLY A 733 -49.99 -23.01 67.76
C GLY A 733 -49.19 -22.68 66.49
N ALA A 734 -48.50 -23.64 65.89
CA ALA A 734 -47.75 -23.46 64.64
C ALA A 734 -48.61 -22.92 63.48
N LYS A 735 -48.02 -22.10 62.60
CA LYS A 735 -48.67 -21.63 61.37
C LYS A 735 -47.79 -21.80 60.14
N LEU A 736 -48.39 -22.28 59.06
CA LEU A 736 -47.82 -22.33 57.72
C LEU A 736 -47.96 -20.96 57.04
N ASN A 737 -46.85 -20.42 56.53
CA ASN A 737 -46.79 -19.26 55.66
C ASN A 737 -46.29 -19.71 54.28
N VAL A 738 -47.02 -19.39 53.21
CA VAL A 738 -46.63 -19.66 51.82
C VAL A 738 -46.57 -18.33 51.05
N THR A 739 -45.61 -18.18 50.15
CA THR A 739 -45.57 -17.06 49.20
C THR A 739 -45.07 -17.57 47.85
N GLU A 740 -45.85 -17.35 46.80
CA GLU A 740 -45.41 -17.66 45.43
C GLU A 740 -44.35 -16.64 44.98
N ILE A 741 -43.26 -17.14 44.42
CA ILE A 741 -42.12 -16.35 43.94
C ILE A 741 -42.21 -16.23 42.42
N THR A 742 -41.97 -15.01 41.93
CA THR A 742 -41.89 -14.67 40.51
C THR A 742 -40.53 -14.05 40.19
N ALA A 743 -40.18 -14.00 38.90
CA ALA A 743 -38.97 -13.31 38.44
C ALA A 743 -38.94 -11.82 38.85
N GLU A 744 -40.10 -11.17 39.00
CA GLU A 744 -40.19 -9.78 39.44
C GLU A 744 -40.09 -9.63 40.97
N SER A 745 -40.56 -10.61 41.76
CA SER A 745 -40.62 -10.52 43.23
C SER A 745 -39.37 -10.99 43.97
N MET A 746 -38.44 -11.70 43.31
CA MET A 746 -37.15 -12.09 43.91
C MET A 746 -36.28 -10.89 44.35
N GLY A 747 -36.44 -9.72 43.74
CA GLY A 747 -35.55 -8.56 43.97
C GLY A 747 -35.58 -7.98 45.40
N ASP A 748 -36.65 -8.24 46.17
CA ASP A 748 -36.84 -7.74 47.55
C ASP A 748 -36.74 -8.85 48.62
N SER A 749 -36.56 -10.13 48.25
CA SER A 749 -36.57 -11.26 49.20
C SER A 749 -35.27 -11.41 50.01
N GLY A 750 -34.14 -11.02 49.43
CA GLY A 750 -32.81 -11.14 50.03
C GLY A 750 -32.15 -12.52 49.92
N SER A 751 -32.73 -13.47 49.18
CA SER A 751 -32.10 -14.77 48.92
C SER A 751 -30.84 -14.65 48.06
N ILE A 752 -29.91 -15.59 48.23
CA ILE A 752 -28.59 -15.60 47.59
C ILE A 752 -28.55 -16.28 46.21
N ILE A 753 -29.69 -16.73 45.68
CA ILE A 753 -29.80 -17.42 44.38
C ILE A 753 -30.88 -16.78 43.50
N SER A 754 -30.65 -16.72 42.17
CA SER A 754 -31.59 -16.08 41.24
C SER A 754 -32.79 -16.97 40.88
N TYR A 755 -33.88 -16.36 40.41
CA TYR A 755 -35.03 -17.08 39.87
C TYR A 755 -34.65 -18.01 38.71
N GLU A 756 -33.76 -17.55 37.82
CA GLU A 756 -33.29 -18.30 36.66
C GLU A 756 -32.48 -19.53 37.09
N ASP A 757 -31.57 -19.40 38.07
CA ASP A 757 -30.77 -20.51 38.59
C ASP A 757 -31.62 -21.56 39.35
N ILE A 758 -32.67 -21.11 40.04
CA ILE A 758 -33.65 -21.97 40.70
C ILE A 758 -34.43 -22.82 39.70
N ILE A 759 -34.79 -22.30 38.51
CA ILE A 759 -35.50 -23.08 37.48
C ILE A 759 -34.56 -23.77 36.46
N LYS A 760 -33.27 -23.41 36.39
CA LYS A 760 -32.29 -23.94 35.40
C LYS A 760 -32.24 -25.47 35.32
N THR A 761 -32.52 -26.17 36.43
CA THR A 761 -32.50 -27.65 36.50
C THR A 761 -33.73 -28.32 35.87
N VAL A 762 -34.82 -27.57 35.63
CA VAL A 762 -36.11 -28.07 35.12
C VAL A 762 -36.65 -27.21 33.97
N ALA A 763 -35.77 -26.51 33.26
CA ALA A 763 -36.12 -25.61 32.15
C ALA A 763 -36.71 -26.32 30.91
N ASP A 764 -36.55 -27.65 30.84
CA ASP A 764 -37.17 -28.56 29.89
C ASP A 764 -38.58 -28.99 30.31
N LYS A 765 -38.88 -29.00 31.61
CA LYS A 765 -40.16 -29.42 32.21
C LYS A 765 -41.16 -28.25 32.26
N VAL A 766 -42.40 -28.52 32.67
CA VAL A 766 -43.42 -27.47 32.89
C VAL A 766 -43.40 -27.06 34.36
N VAL A 767 -42.80 -25.91 34.66
CA VAL A 767 -42.80 -25.33 36.02
C VAL A 767 -44.22 -24.90 36.38
N LEU A 768 -44.73 -25.40 37.53
CA LEU A 768 -46.07 -25.13 38.07
C LEU A 768 -46.07 -24.08 39.19
N GLY A 769 -44.89 -23.68 39.67
CA GLY A 769 -44.70 -22.59 40.62
C GLY A 769 -43.39 -22.71 41.38
N VAL A 770 -42.97 -21.57 41.95
CA VAL A 770 -41.83 -21.47 42.88
C VAL A 770 -42.39 -20.90 44.18
N TYR A 771 -42.08 -21.52 45.32
CA TYR A 771 -42.76 -21.26 46.60
C TYR A 771 -41.76 -21.06 47.73
N GLU A 772 -41.82 -19.89 48.36
CA GLU A 772 -41.29 -19.64 49.69
C GLU A 772 -42.26 -20.29 50.70
N ILE A 773 -41.80 -21.22 51.53
CA ILE A 773 -42.62 -21.96 52.49
C ILE A 773 -41.95 -21.90 53.85
N SER A 774 -42.57 -21.23 54.83
CA SER A 774 -42.01 -21.10 56.18
C SER A 774 -43.02 -21.45 57.27
N LEU A 775 -42.53 -21.74 58.47
CA LEU A 775 -43.34 -22.13 59.62
C LEU A 775 -43.10 -21.18 60.80
N GLU A 776 -44.16 -20.54 61.29
CA GLU A 776 -44.16 -19.92 62.62
C GLU A 776 -44.30 -21.01 63.68
N GLY A 777 -43.22 -21.76 63.97
CA GLY A 777 -43.20 -22.86 64.91
C GLY A 777 -42.02 -23.81 64.69
N THR A 778 -42.11 -25.02 65.22
CA THR A 778 -41.16 -26.12 64.95
C THR A 778 -41.92 -27.41 64.64
N PHE A 779 -41.26 -28.34 63.96
CA PHE A 779 -41.71 -29.72 63.78
C PHE A 779 -40.65 -30.71 64.29
N GLU A 780 -41.06 -31.94 64.55
CA GLU A 780 -40.17 -33.06 64.86
C GLU A 780 -40.05 -34.00 63.65
N ASP A 781 -38.87 -34.63 63.50
CA ASP A 781 -38.50 -35.53 62.39
C ASP A 781 -38.72 -34.93 60.98
N SER A 782 -39.43 -35.65 60.10
CA SER A 782 -39.74 -35.22 58.73
C SER A 782 -41.25 -35.09 58.53
N ILE A 783 -41.63 -34.09 57.75
CA ILE A 783 -43.01 -33.70 57.49
C ILE A 783 -43.38 -33.94 56.03
N THR A 784 -44.67 -34.23 55.80
CA THR A 784 -45.20 -34.47 54.45
C THR A 784 -45.67 -33.16 53.86
N LEU A 785 -44.92 -32.63 52.89
CA LEU A 785 -45.30 -31.45 52.10
C LEU A 785 -46.10 -31.90 50.88
N THR A 786 -47.30 -31.35 50.74
CA THR A 786 -48.26 -31.70 49.68
C THR A 786 -48.61 -30.46 48.85
N PHE A 787 -48.26 -30.48 47.58
CA PHE A 787 -48.68 -29.50 46.59
C PHE A 787 -49.99 -29.94 45.95
N LYS A 788 -50.93 -29.00 45.78
CA LYS A 788 -52.12 -29.22 44.96
C LYS A 788 -51.78 -28.97 43.49
N VAL A 789 -52.27 -29.84 42.60
CA VAL A 789 -52.00 -29.80 41.17
C VAL A 789 -53.33 -29.79 40.39
N GLU A 790 -53.35 -29.25 39.17
CA GLU A 790 -54.54 -29.34 38.30
C GLU A 790 -54.73 -30.77 37.75
N ASP A 791 -55.98 -31.25 37.72
CA ASP A 791 -56.41 -32.57 37.23
C ASP A 791 -55.84 -32.96 35.84
N LYS A 792 -55.48 -31.97 35.01
CA LYS A 792 -54.89 -32.19 33.67
C LYS A 792 -53.51 -32.85 33.69
N TYR A 793 -52.80 -32.81 34.82
CA TYR A 793 -51.48 -33.40 35.02
C TYR A 793 -51.53 -34.76 35.74
N GLU A 794 -52.71 -35.30 36.03
CA GLU A 794 -52.86 -36.58 36.77
C GLU A 794 -52.09 -37.72 36.08
N GLY A 795 -51.26 -38.42 36.86
CA GLY A 795 -50.38 -39.49 36.37
C GLY A 795 -49.08 -39.03 35.72
N TRP A 796 -48.80 -37.72 35.59
CA TRP A 796 -47.52 -37.21 35.09
C TRP A 796 -46.43 -37.34 36.17
N ASN A 797 -45.17 -37.49 35.75
CA ASN A 797 -44.03 -37.39 36.66
C ASN A 797 -43.91 -35.94 37.16
N ALA A 798 -43.62 -35.79 38.44
CA ALA A 798 -43.53 -34.50 39.11
C ALA A 798 -42.21 -34.37 39.89
N THR A 799 -41.40 -33.40 39.48
CA THR A 799 -40.13 -33.05 40.12
C THR A 799 -40.37 -31.91 41.09
N VAL A 800 -39.98 -32.10 42.35
CA VAL A 800 -39.86 -31.02 43.32
C VAL A 800 -38.37 -30.78 43.59
N LEU A 801 -37.91 -29.57 43.29
CA LEU A 801 -36.60 -29.10 43.76
C LEU A 801 -36.79 -28.40 45.11
N HIS A 802 -35.90 -28.68 46.04
CA HIS A 802 -35.82 -28.00 47.32
C HIS A 802 -34.43 -27.38 47.45
N TYR A 803 -34.37 -26.08 47.63
CA TYR A 803 -33.13 -25.35 47.84
C TYR A 803 -33.03 -25.04 49.34
N THR A 804 -31.91 -25.34 49.98
CA THR A 804 -31.71 -25.06 51.41
C THR A 804 -30.48 -24.19 51.62
N GLU A 805 -30.67 -23.03 52.24
CA GLU A 805 -29.61 -22.22 52.85
C GLU A 805 -29.33 -22.76 54.26
N LYS A 806 -28.05 -22.97 54.64
CA LYS A 806 -27.71 -23.52 55.96
C LYS A 806 -27.07 -22.49 56.88
N ALA A 807 -27.76 -22.18 57.98
CA ALA A 807 -27.17 -21.45 59.10
C ALA A 807 -25.92 -22.17 59.65
N SER A 808 -24.88 -21.41 59.99
CA SER A 808 -23.62 -21.92 60.52
C SER A 808 -23.84 -22.76 61.78
N SER A 809 -23.19 -23.92 61.85
CA SER A 809 -23.28 -24.83 62.99
C SER A 809 -22.76 -24.18 64.28
N GLU A 810 -23.47 -24.38 65.39
CA GLU A 810 -23.15 -23.78 66.70
C GLU A 810 -21.67 -23.94 67.09
N GLY A 811 -20.88 -22.86 66.97
CA GLY A 811 -19.47 -22.88 67.31
C GLY A 811 -18.69 -21.66 66.81
N ASP A 812 -18.96 -21.21 65.59
CA ASP A 812 -18.27 -20.07 64.97
C ASP A 812 -19.04 -18.74 65.15
N GLN A 813 -18.38 -17.61 64.82
CA GLN A 813 -18.79 -16.28 65.29
C GLN A 813 -20.01 -15.72 64.55
N GLU A 814 -20.83 -14.97 65.29
CA GLU A 814 -21.95 -14.20 64.73
C GLU A 814 -21.48 -13.31 63.56
N ASN A 815 -22.20 -13.36 62.43
CA ASN A 815 -22.03 -12.59 61.19
C ASN A 815 -21.16 -13.19 60.05
N GLU A 816 -20.98 -14.51 59.95
CA GLU A 816 -20.81 -15.15 58.62
C GLU A 816 -22.11 -15.86 58.21
N VAL A 817 -22.70 -15.42 57.09
CA VAL A 817 -23.80 -16.09 56.38
C VAL A 817 -23.18 -17.12 55.45
N SER A 818 -23.77 -18.31 55.35
CA SER A 818 -23.29 -19.32 54.40
C SER A 818 -23.69 -18.93 52.97
N GLU A 819 -22.70 -18.78 52.08
CA GLU A 819 -22.93 -18.59 50.64
C GLU A 819 -23.31 -19.91 49.93
N ASP A 820 -23.36 -21.06 50.64
CA ASP A 820 -23.66 -22.36 50.07
C ASP A 820 -25.18 -22.65 50.04
N VAL A 821 -25.78 -22.55 48.86
CA VAL A 821 -27.11 -23.12 48.60
C VAL A 821 -26.98 -24.58 48.18
N TYR A 822 -27.71 -25.48 48.84
CA TYR A 822 -27.79 -26.90 48.48
C TYR A 822 -29.13 -27.21 47.80
N LYS A 823 -29.10 -27.97 46.71
CA LYS A 823 -30.29 -28.44 45.97
C LYS A 823 -30.53 -29.92 46.28
N GLU A 824 -31.68 -30.24 46.87
CA GLU A 824 -32.26 -31.58 46.96
C GLU A 824 -33.27 -31.77 45.83
N THR A 825 -33.26 -32.94 45.16
CA THR A 825 -34.24 -33.28 44.11
C THR A 825 -35.15 -34.41 44.59
N TYR A 826 -36.46 -34.23 44.44
CA TYR A 826 -37.46 -35.23 44.77
C TYR A 826 -38.31 -35.53 43.52
N GLU A 827 -38.36 -36.79 43.10
CA GLU A 827 -39.26 -37.24 42.04
C GLU A 827 -40.48 -37.96 42.61
N SER A 828 -41.64 -37.69 42.04
CA SER A 828 -42.94 -38.21 42.44
C SER A 828 -43.86 -38.37 41.21
N THR A 829 -45.12 -38.68 41.42
CA THR A 829 -46.14 -38.73 40.36
C THR A 829 -47.39 -38.01 40.85
N VAL A 830 -48.00 -37.16 40.02
CA VAL A 830 -49.29 -36.55 40.33
C VAL A 830 -50.32 -37.66 40.52
N LYS A 831 -50.95 -37.71 41.70
CA LYS A 831 -51.97 -38.72 42.05
C LYS A 831 -53.08 -38.07 42.85
N ASP A 832 -54.33 -38.39 42.51
CA ASP A 832 -55.53 -37.82 43.13
C ASP A 832 -55.50 -36.27 43.15
N GLY A 833 -54.87 -35.64 42.15
CA GLY A 833 -54.72 -34.18 42.04
C GLY A 833 -53.66 -33.55 42.96
N VAL A 834 -52.74 -34.33 43.55
CA VAL A 834 -51.67 -33.82 44.43
C VAL A 834 -50.29 -34.41 44.11
N VAL A 835 -49.26 -33.71 44.56
CA VAL A 835 -47.85 -34.17 44.61
C VAL A 835 -47.37 -34.05 46.05
N ALA A 836 -47.04 -35.19 46.67
CA ALA A 836 -46.56 -35.25 48.05
C ALA A 836 -45.12 -35.74 48.14
N ILE A 837 -44.32 -35.11 49.01
CA ILE A 837 -42.93 -35.47 49.33
C ILE A 837 -42.69 -35.42 50.86
N GLN A 838 -41.62 -36.07 51.34
CA GLN A 838 -41.17 -35.96 52.74
C GLN A 838 -39.94 -35.04 52.81
N VAL A 839 -39.98 -34.05 53.69
CA VAL A 839 -38.90 -33.06 53.89
C VAL A 839 -38.58 -32.89 55.37
N ASP A 840 -37.32 -32.60 55.70
CA ASP A 840 -36.83 -32.33 57.07
C ASP A 840 -36.41 -30.86 57.27
N SER A 841 -36.59 -30.04 56.24
CA SER A 841 -36.34 -28.60 56.20
C SER A 841 -37.31 -27.95 55.20
N LEU A 842 -37.33 -26.62 55.14
CA LEU A 842 -38.23 -25.86 54.28
C LEU A 842 -37.51 -24.68 53.62
N SER A 843 -37.93 -24.39 52.39
CA SER A 843 -37.78 -23.13 51.64
C SER A 843 -36.43 -22.82 50.97
N PRO A 844 -36.42 -22.38 49.68
CA PRO A 844 -37.55 -22.35 48.73
C PRO A 844 -37.74 -23.67 47.96
N PHE A 845 -38.94 -23.87 47.39
CA PHE A 845 -39.30 -25.03 46.58
C PHE A 845 -39.67 -24.66 45.14
N VAL A 846 -39.36 -25.54 44.17
CA VAL A 846 -39.89 -25.50 42.79
C VAL A 846 -40.71 -26.74 42.55
N LEU A 847 -41.92 -26.60 42.00
CA LEU A 847 -42.70 -27.71 41.46
C LEU A 847 -42.68 -27.67 39.93
N ALA A 848 -42.31 -28.77 39.29
CA ALA A 848 -42.39 -28.94 37.84
C ALA A 848 -42.92 -30.33 37.46
N VAL A 849 -43.51 -30.45 36.27
CA VAL A 849 -44.03 -31.73 35.73
C VAL A 849 -43.50 -32.02 34.33
N GLU A 850 -43.27 -33.29 34.04
CA GLU A 850 -42.82 -33.76 32.72
C GLU A 850 -44.00 -33.88 31.76
N ASP A 851 -43.92 -33.22 30.61
CA ASP A 851 -44.91 -33.32 29.53
C ASP A 851 -44.64 -34.58 28.68
N PRO A 852 -45.50 -35.61 28.73
CA PRO A 852 -45.26 -36.90 28.10
C PRO A 852 -45.38 -36.87 26.56
N ASP A 853 -45.99 -35.84 25.97
CA ASP A 853 -46.07 -35.69 24.51
C ASP A 853 -44.79 -35.02 23.94
N LYS A 854 -44.00 -34.36 24.79
CA LYS A 854 -42.83 -33.55 24.42
C LYS A 854 -41.64 -34.37 23.90
N GLU A 855 -41.49 -35.63 24.32
CA GLU A 855 -40.47 -36.55 23.78
C GLU A 855 -40.65 -36.86 22.28
N ASN A 856 -41.84 -36.64 21.71
CA ASN A 856 -42.17 -37.05 20.33
C ASN A 856 -41.96 -35.94 19.27
N SER A 857 -41.48 -34.75 19.65
CA SER A 857 -41.22 -33.65 18.72
C SER A 857 -39.74 -33.24 18.66
N GLY A 858 -38.91 -34.08 18.04
CA GLY A 858 -37.53 -33.70 17.71
C GLY A 858 -37.48 -32.63 16.61
N GLY A 859 -37.10 -31.40 16.96
CA GLY A 859 -37.00 -30.31 15.98
C GLY A 859 -36.43 -28.98 16.50
N ASP A 860 -35.18 -28.70 16.11
CA ASP A 860 -34.62 -27.37 15.82
C ASP A 860 -34.64 -26.28 16.91
N ASN A 861 -33.60 -26.23 17.76
CA ASN A 861 -33.32 -25.09 18.64
C ASN A 861 -32.76 -23.91 17.83
N THR A 862 -33.63 -22.96 17.47
CA THR A 862 -33.24 -21.62 17.04
C THR A 862 -33.61 -20.59 18.12
N GLU A 863 -32.63 -19.85 18.64
CA GLU A 863 -32.86 -18.80 19.64
C GLU A 863 -33.66 -17.64 19.03
N GLY A 864 -34.96 -17.57 19.36
CA GLY A 864 -35.83 -16.47 18.98
C GLY A 864 -35.54 -15.21 19.78
N THR A 865 -34.94 -14.20 19.14
CA THR A 865 -34.74 -12.88 19.74
C THR A 865 -36.07 -12.18 19.98
N VAL A 866 -36.28 -11.69 21.21
CA VAL A 866 -37.47 -10.91 21.59
C VAL A 866 -37.40 -9.50 20.99
N THR A 867 -38.48 -9.07 20.36
CA THR A 867 -38.77 -7.65 20.09
C THR A 867 -40.24 -7.37 20.37
N ASP A 868 -40.53 -6.46 21.30
CA ASP A 868 -41.90 -6.05 21.65
C ASP A 868 -42.65 -5.37 20.49
N GLU A 869 -43.99 -5.48 20.53
CA GLU A 869 -44.91 -4.81 19.62
C GLU A 869 -45.38 -3.42 20.12
N SER A 870 -46.17 -2.75 19.26
CA SER A 870 -46.80 -1.42 19.39
C SER A 870 -45.88 -0.21 19.13
N ASP A 871 -46.34 0.86 18.45
CA ASP A 871 -47.75 1.26 18.27
C ASP A 871 -48.13 1.86 16.88
N SER A 872 -49.37 1.56 16.47
CA SER A 872 -50.30 2.33 15.59
C SER A 872 -49.97 2.84 14.15
N GLU A 873 -50.90 2.48 13.24
CA GLU A 873 -51.53 3.28 12.13
C GLU A 873 -50.83 3.67 10.80
N SER A 874 -51.37 3.10 9.69
CA SER A 874 -51.45 3.63 8.29
C SER A 874 -50.16 3.67 7.44
N ASP A 875 -50.16 3.65 6.09
CA ASP A 875 -51.23 3.65 5.06
C ASP A 875 -50.84 2.76 3.84
N GLN A 876 -51.68 2.68 2.81
CA GLN A 876 -51.59 1.81 1.61
C GLN A 876 -50.39 2.08 0.67
N THR A 877 -49.81 1.05 0.02
CA THR A 877 -50.07 0.67 -1.41
C THR A 877 -49.08 -0.34 -2.06
N ILE A 878 -49.63 -1.40 -2.68
CA ILE A 878 -49.40 -1.95 -4.04
C ILE A 878 -47.95 -2.10 -4.62
N GLY A 879 -47.61 -3.31 -5.11
CA GLY A 879 -46.60 -3.59 -6.15
C GLY A 879 -45.52 -4.61 -5.72
N ASP A 880 -45.53 -5.92 -6.00
CA ASP A 880 -46.02 -6.79 -7.10
C ASP A 880 -44.97 -7.07 -8.23
N ALA A 881 -45.00 -8.29 -8.81
CA ALA A 881 -44.07 -8.94 -9.79
C ALA A 881 -42.66 -9.37 -9.26
N ASN A 882 -42.24 -10.64 -9.34
CA ASN A 882 -41.74 -11.47 -10.49
C ASN A 882 -40.32 -11.06 -11.00
N GLU A 883 -39.41 -11.93 -11.47
CA GLU A 883 -39.38 -13.36 -11.88
C GLU A 883 -37.97 -13.95 -11.51
N ASN A 884 -37.73 -15.21 -11.12
CA ASN A 884 -37.92 -16.55 -11.76
C ASN A 884 -36.70 -17.05 -12.59
N SER A 885 -36.63 -18.36 -12.90
CA SER A 885 -35.52 -19.16 -13.50
C SER A 885 -34.29 -19.34 -12.59
N GLN A 886 -33.88 -20.52 -12.07
CA GLN A 886 -34.13 -21.97 -12.35
C GLN A 886 -33.16 -22.63 -13.36
N ASP A 887 -32.87 -23.93 -13.12
CA ASP A 887 -32.17 -24.96 -13.91
C ASP A 887 -30.61 -24.96 -13.96
N ASP A 888 -29.89 -26.10 -13.92
CA ASP A 888 -30.13 -27.42 -13.27
C ASP A 888 -28.84 -28.31 -13.27
N VAL A 889 -28.77 -29.36 -12.42
CA VAL A 889 -28.00 -30.65 -12.57
C VAL A 889 -26.44 -30.64 -12.74
N ASN A 890 -25.62 -31.67 -12.36
CA ASN A 890 -25.55 -32.63 -11.23
C ASN A 890 -24.22 -33.47 -11.29
N SER A 891 -23.74 -34.00 -10.15
CA SER A 891 -23.01 -35.30 -9.93
C SER A 891 -21.59 -35.62 -10.50
N GLY A 892 -20.82 -36.39 -9.70
CA GLY A 892 -19.59 -37.16 -10.08
C GLY A 892 -18.29 -36.67 -9.40
N GLU A 893 -17.71 -37.24 -8.33
CA GLU A 893 -17.24 -38.63 -8.06
C GLU A 893 -16.15 -39.16 -9.04
N THR A 894 -15.04 -39.81 -8.64
CA THR A 894 -14.43 -40.15 -7.32
C THR A 894 -12.96 -40.61 -7.47
N THR A 895 -12.08 -40.35 -6.48
CA THR A 895 -10.88 -41.18 -6.10
C THR A 895 -9.72 -41.38 -7.14
N LYS A 896 -8.48 -41.82 -6.84
CA LYS A 896 -7.67 -42.11 -5.62
C LYS A 896 -6.17 -42.25 -6.01
N GLU A 897 -5.25 -42.09 -5.03
CA GLU A 897 -3.95 -42.82 -4.87
C GLU A 897 -2.86 -42.72 -5.98
N ASP A 898 -1.54 -42.82 -5.75
CA ASP A 898 -0.74 -42.98 -4.51
C ASP A 898 0.76 -42.61 -4.72
N LYS A 899 1.42 -42.06 -3.68
CA LYS A 899 2.88 -42.16 -3.29
C LYS A 899 3.96 -41.84 -4.37
N GLU A 900 5.27 -41.71 -4.10
CA GLU A 900 6.16 -41.83 -2.91
C GLU A 900 7.00 -40.52 -2.78
N GLY A 901 7.69 -40.17 -1.68
CA GLY A 901 7.87 -40.79 -0.37
C GLY A 901 8.83 -39.98 0.55
N ASN A 902 8.99 -40.44 1.81
CA ASN A 902 9.83 -39.92 2.92
C ASN A 902 11.24 -39.41 2.52
N GLY A 903 11.95 -38.56 3.29
CA GLY A 903 11.98 -38.21 4.72
C GLY A 903 13.35 -37.55 5.01
N ILE A 904 13.86 -37.30 6.22
CA ILE A 904 13.46 -37.49 7.64
C ILE A 904 14.44 -36.61 8.49
N GLU A 905 14.07 -36.21 9.72
CA GLU A 905 14.87 -35.85 10.94
C GLU A 905 16.35 -35.35 10.86
N ASP A 906 16.94 -34.58 11.80
CA ASP A 906 16.54 -33.75 12.96
C ASP A 906 17.87 -33.14 13.55
N THR A 907 17.83 -32.50 14.72
CA THR A 907 18.93 -32.28 15.70
C THR A 907 19.94 -31.12 15.52
N ASP A 908 19.66 -30.05 16.27
CA ASP A 908 20.42 -29.63 17.48
C ASP A 908 21.59 -28.59 17.42
N GLU A 909 21.89 -28.07 18.61
CA GLU A 909 22.67 -26.88 18.99
C GLU A 909 24.14 -26.74 18.53
N THR A 910 24.64 -25.49 18.52
CA THR A 910 25.77 -25.18 19.43
C THR A 910 25.75 -23.73 19.96
N LYS A 911 26.07 -23.53 21.25
CA LYS A 911 26.07 -22.24 21.96
C LYS A 911 27.44 -21.55 22.02
N ALA A 912 27.46 -20.21 21.97
CA ALA A 912 28.36 -19.29 22.68
C ALA A 912 27.78 -17.86 22.55
N GLN A 913 27.47 -17.02 23.55
CA GLN A 913 28.06 -16.70 24.87
C GLN A 913 29.49 -16.12 24.81
N ASN A 914 29.85 -15.03 25.50
CA ASN A 914 29.08 -14.20 26.45
C ASN A 914 29.57 -12.73 26.56
N ALA A 915 28.97 -11.96 27.48
CA ALA A 915 29.38 -10.63 27.97
C ALA A 915 30.85 -10.60 28.52
N THR A 916 31.49 -9.51 28.97
CA THR A 916 31.07 -8.21 29.59
C THR A 916 32.23 -7.19 29.33
N GLN A 917 32.41 -5.95 29.84
CA GLN A 917 31.94 -5.04 30.91
C GLN A 917 31.91 -3.58 30.33
N ASP A 918 31.29 -2.49 30.82
CA ASP A 918 30.80 -1.96 32.13
C ASP A 918 31.62 -0.74 32.63
N LYS A 919 30.91 0.31 33.10
CA LYS A 919 31.30 1.38 34.05
C LYS A 919 32.18 2.62 33.69
N ASP A 920 31.49 3.78 33.75
CA ASP A 920 31.63 4.88 34.76
C ASP A 920 32.37 6.23 34.43
N LYS A 921 31.70 7.34 34.82
CA LYS A 921 32.20 8.70 35.17
C LYS A 921 32.93 9.57 34.11
N SER A 922 32.91 10.92 34.16
CA SER A 922 32.14 11.90 34.95
C SER A 922 32.13 13.30 34.25
N ALA A 923 31.36 14.27 34.77
CA ALA A 923 31.31 15.67 34.28
C ALA A 923 32.65 16.45 34.54
N GLU A 924 32.98 17.56 33.89
CA GLU A 924 32.41 18.92 34.10
C GLU A 924 32.89 19.98 33.04
N THR A 925 32.08 21.05 32.88
CA THR A 925 32.39 22.46 32.51
C THR A 925 33.36 22.85 31.37
N GLY A 926 32.95 23.83 30.55
CA GLY A 926 33.85 24.65 29.72
C GLY A 926 33.12 25.65 28.79
N ASP A 927 33.35 26.96 28.97
CA ASP A 927 32.66 28.03 28.22
C ASP A 927 33.18 28.26 26.78
N SER A 928 32.29 28.63 25.85
CA SER A 928 32.17 30.03 25.34
C SER A 928 31.48 30.14 23.96
N PHE A 929 30.54 31.09 23.83
CA PHE A 929 29.91 31.48 22.56
C PHE A 929 30.18 32.98 22.26
N PRO A 930 30.72 33.35 21.08
CA PRO A 930 30.94 34.76 20.73
C PRO A 930 29.69 35.43 20.15
N ILE A 931 29.23 36.51 20.79
CA ILE A 931 28.08 37.32 20.35
C ILE A 931 28.53 38.33 19.28
N THR A 932 28.12 38.14 18.01
CA THR A 932 28.42 39.11 16.93
C THR A 932 27.28 39.33 15.92
N ILE A 933 26.01 39.25 16.33
CA ILE A 933 24.86 39.64 15.48
C ILE A 933 23.92 40.60 16.23
N LEU A 934 24.36 41.85 16.42
CA LEU A 934 23.47 42.92 16.92
C LEU A 934 23.79 44.34 16.38
N VAL A 935 24.86 44.50 15.58
CA VAL A 935 25.27 45.82 15.03
C VAL A 935 24.61 46.10 13.67
N ILE A 936 24.35 45.07 12.85
CA ILE A 936 23.88 45.23 11.46
C ILE A 936 22.47 45.83 11.38
N VAL A 937 21.55 45.42 12.27
CA VAL A 937 20.15 45.88 12.28
C VAL A 937 20.04 47.39 12.55
N ALA A 938 20.89 47.92 13.43
CA ALA A 938 20.90 49.35 13.75
C ALA A 938 21.35 50.23 12.56
N VAL A 939 22.32 49.77 11.77
CA VAL A 939 22.84 50.50 10.60
C VAL A 939 21.78 50.61 9.49
N ILE A 940 21.03 49.54 9.23
CA ILE A 940 19.99 49.51 8.20
C ILE A 940 18.85 50.48 8.54
N ALA A 941 18.41 50.54 9.81
CA ALA A 941 17.38 51.46 10.26
C ALA A 941 17.77 52.94 10.06
N VAL A 942 19.02 53.31 10.38
CA VAL A 942 19.53 54.68 10.20
C VAL A 942 19.62 55.06 8.73
N LEU A 943 20.06 54.15 7.85
CA LEU A 943 20.14 54.41 6.40
C LEU A 943 18.75 54.62 5.78
N CYS A 944 17.74 53.87 6.21
CA CYS A 944 16.35 54.05 5.75
C CYS A 944 15.79 55.44 6.13
N ILE A 945 16.04 55.90 7.36
CA ILE A 945 15.60 57.22 7.83
C ILE A 945 16.30 58.35 7.05
N ILE A 946 17.60 58.21 6.75
CA ILE A 946 18.36 59.18 5.93
C ILE A 946 17.81 59.24 4.50
N GLY A 947 17.48 58.09 3.88
CA GLY A 947 16.88 58.04 2.54
C GLY A 947 15.53 58.75 2.45
N ILE A 948 14.66 58.57 3.46
CA ILE A 948 13.34 59.23 3.54
C ILE A 948 13.48 60.75 3.74
N LEU A 949 14.45 61.20 4.56
CA LEU A 949 14.72 62.62 4.78
C LEU A 949 15.33 63.33 3.55
N LEU A 950 16.21 62.66 2.80
CA LEU A 950 16.75 63.18 1.54
C LEU A 950 15.67 63.29 0.46
N SER A 951 14.82 62.28 0.33
CA SER A 951 13.72 62.24 -0.66
C SER A 951 12.75 63.42 -0.50
N ARG A 952 12.44 63.83 0.74
CA ARG A 952 11.59 65.01 1.01
C ARG A 952 12.23 66.35 0.68
N LYS A 953 13.55 66.43 0.43
CA LYS A 953 14.26 67.69 0.15
C LYS A 953 14.36 68.04 -1.34
N PHE A 954 14.07 67.09 -2.24
CA PHE A 954 14.13 67.30 -3.69
C PHE A 954 12.79 67.62 -4.37
N MET A 955 11.65 67.54 -3.66
CA MET A 955 10.32 67.88 -4.21
C MET A 955 9.86 69.34 -3.93
N LYS A 956 10.78 70.23 -3.55
CA LYS A 956 10.53 71.69 -3.47
C LYS A 956 11.74 72.53 -3.90
N LYS A 957 12.04 72.51 -5.20
CA LYS A 957 12.66 73.64 -5.91
C LYS A 957 12.37 73.60 -7.40
#